data_AF-A0A356NHQ3-F1
#
_entry.id   AF-A0A356NHQ3-F1
#
_cell.length_a   1.000
_cell.length_b   1.000
_cell.length_c   1.000
_cell.angle_alpha   90.00
_cell.angle_beta   90.00
_cell.angle_gamma   90.00
#
_symmetry.space_group_name_H-M   'P 1'
#
loop_
_entity.id
_entity.type
_entity.pdbx_description
1 polymer ?
#
loop_
_entity_poly.entity_id
_entity_poly.type
_entity_poly.pdbx_seq_one_letter_code
_entity_poly.pdbx_strand_id
1 'polypeptide(L)'
;MSSKSSKHGKGKIPPGIFVLVLLLLVVGMFAFFHLPTQEIRKSEMVLKNQLNSPIQADLFLELMNSGKNILSQGISGAEKAAENFKQATELSPGDLDAHLNLANALLLLGRIDEVLSQTSEALKLNSNAAAAHYISGCAYVRKGQFEEAVQSLQIAKQIDHTINAVSYQLGRAHQGLGQWQLAASEFEEVVQFDPGHPSAYYNLSQTYLRLDRREDAEQMLEKHQEVVAKNPLSSDPSVTEKCIYTEAIAPFLLEQPEKVGIEVKFVDATQSMLGANASAYSGPVGLLDVGHDDQLDLLLREKDQGFKLLMQQQGIFTSQGFPVPELPGATYHQCLIGDLQHQGSMRSGQQEDAILISDQGTQVFQISPNGMMSDSSLFARLAPLRAHQGRLTDFDITGKLDLIALNSTNRSLLFYRNEGTFSFRPEATQTNLPPGLSGVIDFLFEDWDGDDLPDLFVALESQPARLYLKQRGAPMKLAAACADWPQADAFAVGDLNNDLRMDVAFLTADDIRIHTQGAEAPVVLPLNGLHPSSLEMMDYDNDGWLDLLAFGGDAFRVWRNRGLEGFADVSESLGLNQLQMGDVQQIQKGDLDGDCDSDWILTLADQSIRILRNEGGNANTLMKVRMEGSRSNPSGIGVKLEVTTGGLRLMRTLHQLPFEIGLGKRTKADSIDPHWSDTITQVDYEIESCSSLVVFELEMPTGSCPYLYGWDGEQFRFITDLLGAAPLGLPLAEGVYIP
;
A
#
# COMPACT_ATOMS: atom_id res chain seq x y z
N MET A 1 -7.00 79.35 -5.73
CA MET A 1 -6.42 78.48 -4.68
C MET A 1 -7.13 77.15 -4.71
N SER A 2 -6.45 76.06 -5.11
CA SER A 2 -6.79 74.68 -4.72
C SER A 2 -5.73 73.74 -5.26
N SER A 3 -5.09 72.98 -4.37
CA SER A 3 -3.95 72.11 -4.61
C SER A 3 -4.35 70.64 -4.68
N LYS A 4 -3.86 69.98 -5.74
CA LYS A 4 -3.47 68.56 -5.94
C LYS A 4 -3.75 67.54 -4.81
N SER A 5 -4.31 66.39 -5.21
CA SER A 5 -4.01 65.08 -4.60
C SER A 5 -3.56 64.08 -5.68
N SER A 6 -2.56 63.27 -5.33
CA SER A 6 -1.83 62.34 -6.20
C SER A 6 -2.32 60.89 -6.09
N LYS A 7 -2.24 60.17 -7.22
CA LYS A 7 -2.47 58.74 -7.42
C LYS A 7 -1.62 57.83 -6.49
N HIS A 8 -2.16 56.66 -6.13
CA HIS A 8 -1.42 55.39 -6.00
C HIS A 8 -2.25 54.26 -6.63
N GLY A 9 -1.68 53.57 -7.62
CA GLY A 9 -2.30 52.45 -8.33
C GLY A 9 -1.94 51.12 -7.67
N LYS A 10 -2.93 50.22 -7.52
CA LYS A 10 -2.71 48.82 -7.18
C LYS A 10 -2.43 48.05 -8.48
N GLY A 11 -1.23 47.48 -8.60
CA GLY A 11 -0.90 46.54 -9.69
C GLY A 11 -1.62 45.21 -9.48
N LYS A 12 -2.43 44.79 -10.45
CA LYS A 12 -2.96 43.42 -10.53
C LYS A 12 -1.88 42.52 -11.10
N ILE A 13 -1.61 41.39 -10.44
CA ILE A 13 -0.74 40.34 -10.97
C ILE A 13 -1.42 39.73 -12.21
N PRO A 14 -0.74 39.59 -13.35
CA PRO A 14 -1.30 38.98 -14.53
C PRO A 14 -1.68 37.51 -14.27
N PRO A 15 -2.83 37.01 -14.76
CA PRO A 15 -3.32 35.65 -14.52
C PRO A 15 -2.33 34.55 -14.92
N GLY A 16 -1.41 34.81 -15.86
CA GLY A 16 -0.37 33.86 -16.24
C GLY A 16 0.67 33.55 -15.15
N ILE A 17 0.91 34.47 -14.21
CA ILE A 17 1.85 34.25 -13.09
C ILE A 17 1.18 33.38 -12.02
N PHE A 18 -0.12 33.52 -11.81
CA PHE A 18 -0.87 32.70 -10.85
C PHE A 18 -0.94 31.24 -11.30
N VAL A 19 -1.16 31.00 -12.60
CA VAL A 19 -1.12 29.66 -13.20
C VAL A 19 0.28 29.05 -13.10
N LEU A 20 1.34 29.84 -13.29
CA LEU A 20 2.72 29.36 -13.17
C LEU A 20 3.07 28.96 -11.73
N VAL A 21 2.61 29.72 -10.73
CA VAL A 21 2.82 29.39 -9.30
C VAL A 21 2.03 28.15 -8.89
N LEU A 22 0.80 28.00 -9.39
CA LEU A 22 0.01 26.77 -9.17
C LEU A 22 0.66 25.56 -9.85
N LEU A 23 1.18 25.72 -11.06
CA LEU A 23 1.90 24.67 -11.79
C LEU A 23 3.20 24.28 -11.05
N LEU A 24 3.93 25.23 -10.48
CA LEU A 24 5.14 24.96 -9.70
C LEU A 24 4.83 24.29 -8.35
N LEU A 25 3.70 24.60 -7.71
CA LEU A 25 3.22 23.91 -6.50
C LEU A 25 2.78 22.48 -6.79
N VAL A 26 2.07 22.27 -7.90
CA VAL A 26 1.66 20.93 -8.36
C VAL A 26 2.89 20.11 -8.79
N VAL A 27 3.82 20.69 -9.54
CA VAL A 27 5.10 20.04 -9.90
C VAL A 27 5.96 19.78 -8.66
N GLY A 28 5.92 20.64 -7.64
CA GLY A 28 6.59 20.43 -6.35
C GLY A 28 6.00 19.27 -5.53
N MET A 29 4.67 19.11 -5.54
CA MET A 29 3.99 17.94 -4.97
C MET A 29 4.30 16.66 -5.77
N PHE A 30 4.30 16.72 -7.11
CA PHE A 30 4.65 15.57 -7.95
C PHE A 30 6.14 15.20 -7.88
N ALA A 31 7.03 16.17 -7.64
CA ALA A 31 8.46 15.92 -7.41
C ALA A 31 8.73 15.17 -6.09
N PHE A 32 7.83 15.25 -5.10
CA PHE A 32 7.94 14.47 -3.86
C PHE A 32 7.56 12.99 -4.05
N PHE A 33 6.74 12.68 -5.05
CA PHE A 33 6.42 11.30 -5.46
C PHE A 33 7.36 10.75 -6.56
N HIS A 34 8.31 11.56 -7.02
CA HIS A 34 9.35 11.16 -7.97
C HIS A 34 10.72 11.41 -7.33
N LEU A 35 11.14 10.52 -6.42
CA LEU A 35 12.57 10.32 -6.22
C LEU A 35 13.10 9.60 -7.48
N PRO A 36 13.84 10.28 -8.37
CA PRO A 36 14.46 9.59 -9.48
C PRO A 36 15.50 8.61 -8.93
N THR A 37 15.65 7.47 -9.60
CA THR A 37 16.71 6.47 -9.36
C THR A 37 18.13 7.06 -9.23
N GLN A 38 18.36 8.30 -9.70
CA GLN A 38 19.60 9.05 -9.49
C GLN A 38 19.82 9.60 -8.08
N GLU A 39 18.77 9.96 -7.32
CA GLU A 39 18.92 10.37 -5.92
C GLU A 39 19.18 9.16 -5.02
N ILE A 40 18.53 8.03 -5.31
CA ILE A 40 18.78 6.74 -4.64
C ILE A 40 20.27 6.36 -4.77
N ARG A 41 20.87 6.48 -5.97
CA ARG A 41 22.31 6.23 -6.14
C ARG A 41 23.23 7.18 -5.34
N LYS A 42 22.79 8.41 -5.09
CA LYS A 42 23.58 9.39 -4.30
C LYS A 42 23.48 9.10 -2.81
N SER A 43 22.29 8.83 -2.28
CA SER A 43 22.10 8.45 -0.88
C SER A 43 22.80 7.12 -0.56
N GLU A 44 22.71 6.16 -1.49
CA GLU A 44 23.40 4.88 -1.43
C GLU A 44 24.92 5.01 -1.30
N MET A 45 25.52 5.94 -2.06
CA MET A 45 26.95 6.20 -2.02
C MET A 45 27.36 6.96 -0.76
N VAL A 46 26.50 7.78 -0.17
CA VAL A 46 26.79 8.52 1.06
C VAL A 46 26.73 7.59 2.28
N LEU A 47 25.69 6.77 2.41
CA LEU A 47 25.56 5.83 3.54
C LEU A 47 26.67 4.76 3.54
N LYS A 48 26.95 4.15 2.37
CA LYS A 48 28.04 3.16 2.21
C LYS A 48 29.44 3.73 2.48
N ASN A 49 29.63 5.04 2.33
CA ASN A 49 30.90 5.71 2.63
C ASN A 49 31.04 6.14 4.10
N GLN A 50 29.93 6.22 4.86
CA GLN A 50 29.94 6.63 6.27
C GLN A 50 30.00 5.44 7.24
N LEU A 51 29.44 4.28 6.87
CA LEU A 51 29.33 3.11 7.74
C LEU A 51 30.38 2.05 7.37
N ASN A 52 30.99 1.43 8.39
CA ASN A 52 32.17 0.57 8.19
C ASN A 52 31.82 -0.85 7.70
N SER A 53 30.54 -1.25 7.69
CA SER A 53 30.07 -2.53 7.15
C SER A 53 28.58 -2.52 6.77
N PRO A 54 28.11 -3.44 5.90
CA PRO A 54 26.68 -3.60 5.57
C PRO A 54 25.79 -3.82 6.79
N ILE A 55 26.24 -4.63 7.76
CA ILE A 55 25.52 -4.89 9.02
C ILE A 55 25.27 -3.60 9.81
N GLN A 56 26.22 -2.65 9.80
CA GLN A 56 26.03 -1.35 10.46
C GLN A 56 25.03 -0.47 9.72
N ALA A 57 24.92 -0.61 8.40
CA ALA A 57 23.92 0.10 7.60
C ALA A 57 22.51 -0.44 7.86
N ASP A 58 22.34 -1.76 7.91
CA ASP A 58 21.04 -2.37 8.19
C ASP A 58 20.55 -2.01 9.59
N LEU A 59 21.44 -2.10 10.59
CA LEU A 59 21.12 -1.69 11.96
C LEU A 59 20.78 -0.20 12.06
N PHE A 60 21.49 0.66 11.32
CA PHE A 60 21.18 2.10 11.29
C PHE A 60 19.78 2.36 10.71
N LEU A 61 19.43 1.70 9.60
CA LEU A 61 18.11 1.82 8.97
C LEU A 61 17.01 1.31 9.90
N GLU A 62 17.21 0.15 10.54
CA GLU A 62 16.29 -0.41 11.53
C GLU A 62 16.04 0.59 12.68
N LEU A 63 17.10 1.17 13.26
CA LEU A 63 16.99 2.13 14.35
C LEU A 63 16.25 3.40 13.93
N MET A 64 16.48 3.88 12.70
CA MET A 64 15.79 5.06 12.17
C MET A 64 14.31 4.79 11.90
N ASN A 65 13.98 3.64 11.30
CA ASN A 65 12.61 3.22 11.01
C ASN A 65 11.82 2.98 12.31
N SER A 66 12.35 2.13 13.20
CA SER A 66 11.72 1.83 14.50
C SER A 66 11.60 3.09 15.35
N GLY A 67 12.64 3.94 15.39
CA GLY A 67 12.59 5.23 16.09
C GLY A 67 11.47 6.14 15.57
N LYS A 68 11.29 6.23 14.24
CA LYS A 68 10.22 7.00 13.60
C LYS A 68 8.84 6.46 13.98
N ASN A 69 8.65 5.15 13.87
CA ASN A 69 7.38 4.47 14.19
C ASN A 69 7.01 4.64 15.66
N ILE A 70 7.99 4.51 16.56
CA ILE A 70 7.77 4.69 17.99
C ILE A 70 7.45 6.16 18.29
N LEU A 71 8.12 7.12 17.65
CA LEU A 71 7.87 8.54 17.87
C LEU A 71 6.47 8.97 17.42
N SER A 72 5.91 8.32 16.39
CA SER A 72 4.56 8.61 15.90
C SER A 72 3.47 8.32 16.95
N GLN A 73 3.77 7.47 17.95
CA GLN A 73 2.93 7.21 19.13
C GLN A 73 2.91 8.40 20.12
N GLY A 74 3.65 9.47 19.83
CA GLY A 74 3.71 10.68 20.63
C GLY A 74 4.54 10.51 21.91
N ILE A 75 4.15 11.20 22.98
CA ILE A 75 4.95 11.28 24.21
C ILE A 75 5.21 9.93 24.86
N SER A 76 4.32 8.94 24.70
CA SER A 76 4.50 7.60 25.26
C SER A 76 5.64 6.82 24.59
N GLY A 77 5.89 7.07 23.31
CA GLY A 77 6.99 6.45 22.57
C GLY A 77 8.30 7.24 22.60
N ALA A 78 8.22 8.55 22.90
CA ALA A 78 9.35 9.48 22.74
C ALA A 78 10.65 9.05 23.46
N GLU A 79 10.58 8.40 24.63
CA GLU A 79 11.77 7.91 25.34
C GLU A 79 12.50 6.81 24.54
N LYS A 80 11.77 5.78 24.12
CA LYS A 80 12.33 4.66 23.35
C LYS A 80 12.77 5.11 21.95
N ALA A 81 12.04 6.03 21.33
CA ALA A 81 12.46 6.66 20.08
C ALA A 81 13.79 7.42 20.24
N ALA A 82 13.95 8.20 21.32
CA ALA A 82 15.20 8.89 21.60
C ALA A 82 16.37 7.91 21.83
N GLU A 83 16.14 6.76 22.47
CA GLU A 83 17.15 5.71 22.61
C GLU A 83 17.60 5.15 21.24
N ASN A 84 16.64 4.86 20.35
CA ASN A 84 16.93 4.38 19.00
C ASN A 84 17.71 5.41 18.18
N PHE A 85 17.24 6.66 18.14
CA PHE A 85 17.92 7.72 17.39
C PHE A 85 19.28 8.05 17.97
N LYS A 86 19.47 7.94 19.30
CA LYS A 86 20.79 8.08 19.91
C LYS A 86 21.76 7.03 19.39
N GLN A 87 21.36 5.76 19.37
CA GLN A 87 22.20 4.70 18.77
C GLN A 87 22.45 4.96 17.29
N ALA A 88 21.46 5.45 16.54
CA ALA A 88 21.64 5.83 15.13
C ALA A 88 22.69 6.94 14.95
N THR A 89 22.68 7.99 15.80
CA THR A 89 23.72 9.03 15.78
C THR A 89 25.10 8.55 16.19
N GLU A 90 25.19 7.49 17.00
CA GLU A 90 26.47 6.85 17.36
C GLU A 90 27.03 6.02 16.19
N LEU A 91 26.15 5.38 15.41
CA LEU A 91 26.53 4.62 14.21
C LEU A 91 26.90 5.52 13.03
N SER A 92 26.10 6.57 12.78
CA SER A 92 26.35 7.56 11.73
C SER A 92 26.33 8.99 12.28
N PRO A 93 27.44 9.47 12.90
CA PRO A 93 27.53 10.84 13.43
C PRO A 93 27.47 11.94 12.35
N GLY A 94 27.52 11.57 11.08
CA GLY A 94 27.46 12.48 9.94
C GLY A 94 26.06 12.57 9.30
N ASP A 95 25.07 11.90 9.88
CA ASP A 95 23.70 11.87 9.36
C ASP A 95 22.85 12.99 9.97
N LEU A 96 22.35 13.88 9.11
CA LEU A 96 21.56 15.04 9.52
C LEU A 96 20.22 14.63 10.16
N ASP A 97 19.54 13.66 9.56
CA ASP A 97 18.19 13.26 9.94
C ASP A 97 18.20 12.52 11.28
N ALA A 98 19.22 11.71 11.55
CA ALA A 98 19.40 11.07 12.85
C ALA A 98 19.50 12.09 14.00
N HIS A 99 20.27 13.17 13.81
CA HIS A 99 20.38 14.25 14.79
C HIS A 99 19.06 15.03 14.94
N LEU A 100 18.36 15.32 13.84
CA LEU A 100 17.07 16.02 13.86
C LEU A 100 15.98 15.19 14.56
N ASN A 101 15.90 13.89 14.25
CA ASN A 101 14.96 12.97 14.86
C ASN A 101 15.20 12.83 16.36
N LEU A 102 16.46 12.69 16.78
CA LEU A 102 16.82 12.68 18.19
C LEU A 102 16.43 13.99 18.87
N ALA A 103 16.75 15.14 18.26
CA ALA A 103 16.38 16.46 18.78
C ALA A 103 14.86 16.62 18.94
N ASN A 104 14.08 16.10 17.98
CA ASN A 104 12.63 16.11 18.02
C ASN A 104 12.06 15.24 19.15
N ALA A 105 12.56 14.01 19.31
CA ALA A 105 12.18 13.13 20.41
C ALA A 105 12.50 13.76 21.78
N LEU A 106 13.68 14.37 21.92
CA LEU A 106 14.08 15.11 23.12
C LEU A 106 13.22 16.36 23.36
N LEU A 107 12.76 17.03 22.31
CA LEU A 107 11.85 18.17 22.42
C LEU A 107 10.50 17.73 22.97
N LEU A 108 9.93 16.61 22.49
CA LEU A 108 8.71 16.04 23.07
C LEU A 108 8.90 15.71 24.56
N LEU A 109 10.03 15.13 24.95
CA LEU A 109 10.38 14.83 26.34
C LEU A 109 10.71 16.07 27.20
N GLY A 110 10.82 17.26 26.60
CA GLY A 110 11.19 18.50 27.30
C GLY A 110 12.66 18.56 27.74
N ARG A 111 13.55 17.75 27.17
CA ARG A 111 14.99 17.70 27.47
C ARG A 111 15.77 18.78 26.73
N ILE A 112 15.43 20.05 27.01
CA ILE A 112 15.81 21.22 26.21
C ILE A 112 17.32 21.36 25.94
N ASP A 113 18.17 21.13 26.94
CA ASP A 113 19.62 21.28 26.75
C ASP A 113 20.19 20.22 25.78
N GLU A 114 19.63 19.01 25.80
CA GLU A 114 20.00 17.96 24.84
C GLU A 114 19.48 18.28 23.43
N VAL A 115 18.28 18.86 23.31
CA VAL A 115 17.75 19.37 22.02
C VAL A 115 18.73 20.36 21.38
N LEU A 116 19.20 21.34 22.15
CA LEU A 116 20.15 22.35 21.68
C LEU A 116 21.50 21.74 21.29
N SER A 117 21.94 20.70 22.00
CA SER A 117 23.15 19.96 21.62
C SER A 117 22.98 19.27 20.27
N GLN A 118 21.88 18.55 20.06
CA GLN A 118 21.66 17.78 18.83
C GLN A 118 21.38 18.65 17.62
N THR A 119 20.58 19.72 17.78
CA THR A 119 20.39 20.72 16.73
C THR A 119 21.69 21.46 16.38
N SER A 120 22.60 21.66 17.34
CA SER A 120 23.93 22.21 17.04
C SER A 120 24.77 21.26 16.18
N GLU A 121 24.74 19.95 16.42
CA GLU A 121 25.42 18.97 15.55
C GLU A 121 24.78 18.96 14.15
N ALA A 122 23.45 18.92 14.05
CA ALA A 122 22.73 19.02 12.77
C ALA A 122 23.14 20.27 11.97
N LEU A 123 23.24 21.43 12.62
CA LEU A 123 23.64 22.68 11.97
C LEU A 123 25.13 22.74 11.56
N LYS A 124 26.00 21.93 12.18
CA LYS A 124 27.38 21.76 11.69
C LYS A 124 27.42 20.94 10.39
N LEU A 125 26.53 19.96 10.25
CA LEU A 125 26.39 19.16 9.03
C LEU A 125 25.74 19.96 7.91
N ASN A 126 24.67 20.70 8.22
CA ASN A 126 23.98 21.57 7.29
C ASN A 126 23.47 22.84 7.98
N SER A 127 24.13 23.97 7.74
CA SER A 127 23.76 25.27 8.33
C SER A 127 22.40 25.79 7.88
N ASN A 128 21.87 25.27 6.77
CA ASN A 128 20.58 25.65 6.19
C ASN A 128 19.48 24.62 6.49
N ALA A 129 19.66 23.74 7.48
CA ALA A 129 18.61 22.83 7.92
C ALA A 129 17.49 23.61 8.63
N ALA A 130 16.40 23.93 7.91
CA ALA A 130 15.25 24.66 8.46
C ALA A 130 14.66 23.96 9.69
N ALA A 131 14.57 22.62 9.66
CA ALA A 131 14.08 21.82 10.77
C ALA A 131 14.94 22.00 12.04
N ALA A 132 16.28 22.06 11.90
CA ALA A 132 17.16 22.29 13.05
C ALA A 132 16.89 23.65 13.69
N HIS A 133 16.81 24.71 12.87
CA HIS A 133 16.49 26.07 13.33
C HIS A 133 15.12 26.15 13.99
N TYR A 134 14.12 25.46 13.44
CA TYR A 134 12.78 25.41 14.02
C TYR A 134 12.77 24.70 15.38
N ILE A 135 13.35 23.48 15.46
CA ILE A 135 13.42 22.70 16.69
C ILE A 135 14.20 23.47 17.79
N SER A 136 15.34 24.10 17.46
CA SER A 136 16.05 24.98 18.38
C SER A 136 15.19 26.17 18.81
N GLY A 137 14.46 26.77 17.88
CA GLY A 137 13.49 27.84 18.13
C GLY A 137 12.44 27.45 19.17
N CYS A 138 11.77 26.32 18.98
CA CYS A 138 10.80 25.76 19.93
C CYS A 138 11.44 25.52 21.31
N ALA A 139 12.64 24.94 21.33
CA ALA A 139 13.41 24.68 22.55
C ALA A 139 13.70 25.99 23.33
N TYR A 140 14.13 27.04 22.63
CA TYR A 140 14.38 28.36 23.21
C TYR A 140 13.10 29.04 23.72
N VAL A 141 11.98 28.94 22.99
CA VAL A 141 10.67 29.42 23.47
C VAL A 141 10.27 28.73 24.77
N ARG A 142 10.42 27.40 24.87
CA ARG A 142 10.13 26.63 26.09
C ARG A 142 11.04 27.04 27.26
N LYS A 143 12.29 27.43 26.99
CA LYS A 143 13.27 27.89 27.99
C LYS A 143 13.12 29.36 28.38
N GLY A 144 12.30 30.14 27.65
CA GLY A 144 12.13 31.58 27.84
C GLY A 144 13.28 32.43 27.29
N GLN A 145 14.13 31.87 26.43
CA GLN A 145 15.23 32.56 25.75
C GLN A 145 14.73 33.11 24.41
N PHE A 146 13.95 34.19 24.48
CA PHE A 146 13.15 34.63 23.34
C PHE A 146 13.97 35.31 22.23
N GLU A 147 15.10 35.93 22.54
CA GLU A 147 16.01 36.50 21.54
C GLU A 147 16.60 35.41 20.63
N GLU A 148 17.11 34.34 21.21
CA GLU A 148 17.66 33.18 20.49
C GLU A 148 16.56 32.43 19.70
N ALA A 149 15.35 32.36 20.28
CA ALA A 149 14.18 31.80 19.59
C ALA A 149 13.84 32.58 18.32
N VAL A 150 13.73 33.92 18.40
CA VAL A 150 13.45 34.77 17.23
C VAL A 150 14.51 34.59 16.16
N GLN A 151 15.79 34.59 16.53
CA GLN A 151 16.88 34.42 15.57
C GLN A 151 16.77 33.08 14.82
N SER A 152 16.56 31.98 15.54
CA SER A 152 16.48 30.64 14.95
C SER A 152 15.23 30.51 14.07
N LEU A 153 14.06 30.89 14.58
CA LEU A 153 12.80 30.77 13.85
C LEU A 153 12.73 31.69 12.62
N GLN A 154 13.37 32.87 12.65
CA GLN A 154 13.47 33.73 11.47
C GLN A 154 14.28 33.09 10.35
N ILE A 155 15.35 32.35 10.70
CA ILE A 155 16.12 31.59 9.69
C ILE A 155 15.26 30.47 9.11
N ALA A 156 14.54 29.72 9.95
CA ALA A 156 13.61 28.69 9.47
C ALA A 156 12.57 29.27 8.49
N LYS A 157 11.92 30.40 8.85
CA LYS A 157 10.94 31.10 8.00
C LYS A 157 11.54 31.65 6.70
N GLN A 158 12.82 32.04 6.71
CA GLN A 158 13.52 32.50 5.50
C GLN A 158 13.85 31.37 4.54
N ILE A 159 14.17 30.19 5.06
CA ILE A 159 14.44 29.00 4.24
C ILE A 159 13.14 28.50 3.62
N ASP A 160 12.07 28.42 4.42
CA ASP A 160 10.75 28.01 3.97
C ASP A 160 9.65 28.72 4.77
N HIS A 161 8.87 29.51 4.04
CA HIS A 161 7.84 30.40 4.56
C HIS A 161 6.44 29.78 4.50
N THR A 162 6.33 28.51 4.08
CA THR A 162 5.05 27.83 3.94
C THR A 162 4.59 27.16 5.24
N ILE A 163 5.49 27.03 6.22
CA ILE A 163 5.23 26.33 7.47
C ILE A 163 4.63 27.26 8.51
N ASN A 164 3.30 27.22 8.62
CA ASN A 164 2.52 28.09 9.50
C ASN A 164 2.90 27.99 10.99
N ALA A 165 3.35 26.80 11.42
CA ALA A 165 3.82 26.57 12.80
C ALA A 165 5.03 27.46 13.16
N VAL A 166 5.88 27.81 12.19
CA VAL A 166 7.01 28.73 12.41
C VAL A 166 6.51 30.12 12.80
N SER A 167 5.51 30.65 12.09
CA SER A 167 4.89 31.94 12.37
C SER A 167 4.24 31.96 13.77
N TYR A 168 3.57 30.87 14.17
CA TYR A 168 3.01 30.77 15.53
C TYR A 168 4.09 30.83 16.61
N GLN A 169 5.20 30.11 16.45
CA GLN A 169 6.30 30.14 17.41
C GLN A 169 7.05 31.47 17.41
N LEU A 170 7.20 32.14 16.26
CA LEU A 170 7.72 33.51 16.16
C LEU A 170 6.85 34.50 16.91
N GLY A 171 5.52 34.41 16.75
CA GLY A 171 4.57 35.23 17.49
C GLY A 171 4.75 35.09 19.00
N ARG A 172 4.89 33.84 19.50
CA ARG A 172 5.16 33.57 20.92
C ARG A 172 6.50 34.15 21.39
N ALA A 173 7.56 34.00 20.59
CA ALA A 173 8.87 34.56 20.91
C ALA A 173 8.82 36.10 20.97
N HIS A 174 8.19 36.74 19.99
CA HIS A 174 7.98 38.19 19.99
C HIS A 174 7.13 38.69 21.16
N GLN A 175 6.09 37.94 21.59
CA GLN A 175 5.34 38.26 22.81
C GLN A 175 6.23 38.20 24.06
N GLY A 176 7.10 37.19 24.16
CA GLY A 176 8.06 37.06 25.25
C GLY A 176 9.03 38.25 25.36
N LEU A 177 9.40 38.84 24.21
CA LEU A 177 10.21 40.06 24.13
C LEU A 177 9.42 41.37 24.30
N GLY A 178 8.09 41.30 24.39
CA GLY A 178 7.22 42.47 24.38
C GLY A 178 7.18 43.22 23.03
N GLN A 179 7.56 42.56 21.94
CA GLN A 179 7.54 43.08 20.57
C GLN A 179 6.13 42.91 19.97
N TRP A 180 5.15 43.54 20.60
CA TRP A 180 3.72 43.29 20.36
C TRP A 180 3.27 43.47 18.91
N GLN A 181 3.84 44.44 18.19
CA GLN A 181 3.47 44.67 16.78
C GLN A 181 3.92 43.52 15.87
N LEU A 182 5.13 42.98 16.11
CA LEU A 182 5.64 41.84 15.36
C LEU A 182 4.86 40.58 15.73
N ALA A 183 4.61 40.36 17.03
CA ALA A 183 3.78 39.26 17.49
C ALA A 183 2.37 39.26 16.84
N ALA A 184 1.74 40.43 16.74
CA ALA A 184 0.43 40.55 16.10
C ALA A 184 0.49 40.15 14.63
N SER A 185 1.50 40.63 13.88
CA SER A 185 1.70 40.28 12.47
C SER A 185 1.86 38.77 12.28
N GLU A 186 2.63 38.11 13.13
CA GLU A 186 2.87 36.68 13.04
C GLU A 186 1.60 35.86 13.36
N PHE A 187 0.84 36.23 14.39
CA PHE A 187 -0.42 35.52 14.67
C PHE A 187 -1.54 35.83 13.68
N GLU A 188 -1.58 37.04 13.11
CA GLU A 188 -2.50 37.39 12.01
C GLU A 188 -2.26 36.48 10.80
N GLU A 189 -1.01 36.21 10.47
CA GLU A 189 -0.63 35.23 9.44
C GLU A 189 -1.13 33.83 9.79
N VAL A 190 -0.95 33.39 11.05
CA VAL A 190 -1.40 32.07 11.49
C VAL A 190 -2.91 31.89 11.31
N VAL A 191 -3.73 32.83 11.76
CA VAL A 191 -5.19 32.72 11.66
C VAL A 191 -5.71 32.95 10.24
N GLN A 192 -4.89 33.52 9.35
CA GLN A 192 -5.21 33.63 7.93
C GLN A 192 -5.07 32.28 7.22
N PHE A 193 -4.04 31.50 7.54
CA PHE A 193 -3.78 30.20 6.91
C PHE A 193 -4.40 29.02 7.68
N ASP A 194 -4.60 29.16 8.99
CA ASP A 194 -5.29 28.20 9.85
C ASP A 194 -6.37 28.90 10.70
N PRO A 195 -7.58 29.13 10.14
CA PRO A 195 -8.71 29.68 10.89
C PRO A 195 -9.23 28.75 12.00
N GLY A 196 -8.71 27.52 12.10
CA GLY A 196 -9.05 26.54 13.12
C GLY A 196 -8.12 26.57 14.33
N HIS A 197 -7.12 27.46 14.39
CA HIS A 197 -6.09 27.46 15.42
C HIS A 197 -6.54 28.20 16.71
N PRO A 198 -6.97 27.51 17.80
CA PRO A 198 -7.52 28.18 18.98
C PRO A 198 -6.48 29.06 19.69
N SER A 199 -5.25 28.57 19.84
CA SER A 199 -4.21 29.28 20.60
C SER A 199 -3.71 30.55 19.89
N ALA A 200 -3.77 30.60 18.55
CA ALA A 200 -3.38 31.79 17.79
C ALA A 200 -4.36 32.94 18.02
N TYR A 201 -5.67 32.69 17.97
CA TYR A 201 -6.69 33.69 18.32
C TYR A 201 -6.55 34.22 19.75
N TYR A 202 -6.30 33.33 20.71
CA TYR A 202 -6.08 33.75 22.10
C TYR A 202 -4.84 34.65 22.22
N ASN A 203 -3.70 34.23 21.67
CA ASN A 203 -2.46 35.01 21.74
C ASN A 203 -2.57 36.32 20.96
N LEU A 204 -3.26 36.36 19.82
CA LEU A 204 -3.53 37.58 19.08
C LEU A 204 -4.42 38.54 19.88
N SER A 205 -5.46 38.04 20.54
CA SER A 205 -6.30 38.83 21.46
C SER A 205 -5.46 39.46 22.58
N GLN A 206 -4.62 38.67 23.26
CA GLN A 206 -3.74 39.18 24.32
C GLN A 206 -2.75 40.23 23.78
N THR A 207 -2.25 40.03 22.56
CA THR A 207 -1.33 40.97 21.88
C THR A 207 -2.03 42.28 21.55
N TYR A 208 -3.26 42.23 21.04
CA TYR A 208 -4.07 43.42 20.77
C TYR A 208 -4.42 44.22 22.02
N LEU A 209 -4.66 43.56 23.16
CA LEU A 209 -4.81 44.25 24.44
C LEU A 209 -3.54 45.02 24.83
N ARG A 210 -2.35 44.47 24.56
CA ARG A 210 -1.07 45.16 24.81
C ARG A 210 -0.81 46.32 23.84
N LEU A 211 -1.43 46.29 22.66
CA LEU A 211 -1.41 47.36 21.66
C LEU A 211 -2.54 48.39 21.84
N ASP A 212 -3.35 48.27 22.90
CA ASP A 212 -4.56 49.09 23.16
C ASP A 212 -5.63 49.03 22.03
N ARG A 213 -5.63 47.94 21.25
CA ARG A 213 -6.61 47.63 20.20
C ARG A 213 -7.75 46.77 20.78
N ARG A 214 -8.56 47.36 21.67
CA ARG A 214 -9.55 46.60 22.47
C ARG A 214 -10.64 45.93 21.65
N GLU A 215 -11.15 46.61 20.62
CA GLU A 215 -12.20 46.06 19.75
C GLU A 215 -11.69 44.84 18.97
N ASP A 216 -10.47 44.91 18.45
CA ASP A 216 -9.84 43.78 17.74
C ASP A 216 -9.56 42.62 18.70
N ALA A 217 -9.13 42.92 19.94
CA ALA A 217 -8.90 41.92 20.96
C ALA A 217 -10.17 41.14 21.33
N GLU A 218 -11.30 41.83 21.45
CA GLU A 218 -12.61 41.24 21.73
C GLU A 218 -13.06 40.32 20.58
N GLN A 219 -12.92 40.78 19.33
CA GLN A 219 -13.22 39.96 18.15
C GLN A 219 -12.37 38.68 18.09
N MET A 220 -11.07 38.77 18.37
CA MET A 220 -10.21 37.58 18.38
C MET A 220 -10.53 36.64 19.55
N LEU A 221 -10.98 37.17 20.69
CA LEU A 221 -11.42 36.35 21.82
C LEU A 221 -12.73 35.61 21.53
N GLU A 222 -13.69 36.27 20.86
CA GLU A 222 -14.90 35.62 20.36
C GLU A 222 -14.56 34.49 19.39
N LYS A 223 -13.65 34.74 18.44
CA LYS A 223 -13.16 33.71 17.51
C LYS A 223 -12.50 32.54 18.24
N HIS A 224 -11.66 32.82 19.23
CA HIS A 224 -11.09 31.77 20.08
C HIS A 224 -12.18 30.91 20.74
N GLN A 225 -13.23 31.52 21.30
CA GLN A 225 -14.34 30.79 21.93
C GLN A 225 -15.12 29.93 20.93
N GLU A 226 -15.38 30.47 19.72
CA GLU A 226 -16.03 29.73 18.63
C GLU A 226 -15.22 28.49 18.21
N VAL A 227 -13.90 28.63 18.09
CA VAL A 227 -13.00 27.55 17.70
C VAL A 227 -12.90 26.51 18.81
N VAL A 228 -12.70 26.94 20.07
CA VAL A 228 -12.55 26.01 21.22
C VAL A 228 -13.82 25.20 21.48
N ALA A 229 -14.99 25.77 21.20
CA ALA A 229 -16.26 25.05 21.31
C ALA A 229 -16.34 23.83 20.35
N LYS A 230 -15.55 23.85 19.27
CA LYS A 230 -15.46 22.75 18.30
C LYS A 230 -14.20 21.91 18.49
N ASN A 231 -13.09 22.53 18.89
CA ASN A 231 -11.77 21.93 19.05
C ASN A 231 -11.22 22.21 20.46
N PRO A 232 -11.34 21.27 21.40
CA PRO A 232 -10.82 21.45 22.75
C PRO A 232 -9.33 21.83 22.76
N LEU A 233 -8.96 22.75 23.65
CA LEU A 233 -7.56 23.15 23.83
C LEU A 233 -6.69 21.99 24.33
N SER A 234 -5.53 21.80 23.72
CA SER A 234 -4.45 21.02 24.30
C SER A 234 -3.49 21.93 25.07
N SER A 235 -3.09 21.48 26.27
CA SER A 235 -2.01 22.10 27.04
C SER A 235 -0.62 21.59 26.64
N ASP A 236 -0.56 20.56 25.80
CA ASP A 236 0.69 19.99 25.32
C ASP A 236 1.32 20.90 24.24
N PRO A 237 2.52 21.48 24.48
CA PRO A 237 3.18 22.33 23.51
C PRO A 237 3.44 21.63 22.17
N SER A 238 3.58 20.29 22.17
CA SER A 238 3.82 19.49 20.96
C SER A 238 2.73 19.69 19.90
N VAL A 239 1.49 19.95 20.30
CA VAL A 239 0.35 20.16 19.39
C VAL A 239 0.55 21.39 18.52
N THR A 240 1.11 22.47 19.09
CA THR A 240 1.38 23.71 18.34
C THR A 240 2.76 23.74 17.69
N GLU A 241 3.60 22.76 18.01
CA GLU A 241 4.94 22.60 17.44
C GLU A 241 4.92 21.63 16.26
N LYS A 242 3.88 20.78 16.15
CA LYS A 242 3.73 19.78 15.09
C LYS A 242 3.65 20.42 13.70
N CYS A 243 4.62 20.09 12.87
CA CYS A 243 4.67 20.35 11.43
C CYS A 243 5.69 19.38 10.77
N ILE A 244 5.93 19.55 9.47
CA ILE A 244 6.90 18.75 8.70
C ILE A 244 8.31 18.72 9.32
N TYR A 245 8.71 19.75 10.07
CA TYR A 245 10.02 19.80 10.75
C TYR A 245 10.09 18.99 12.05
N THR A 246 8.96 18.50 12.54
CA THR A 246 8.84 17.65 13.73
C THR A 246 8.29 16.27 13.38
N GLU A 247 8.31 15.92 12.10
CA GLU A 247 8.08 14.55 11.64
C GLU A 247 9.43 13.83 11.61
N ALA A 248 9.50 12.62 12.15
CA ALA A 248 10.72 11.84 12.07
C ALA A 248 10.89 11.29 10.65
N ILE A 249 12.10 11.43 10.11
CA ILE A 249 12.45 10.98 8.77
C ILE A 249 13.44 9.83 8.89
N ALA A 250 13.13 8.69 8.28
CA ALA A 250 14.08 7.59 8.16
C ALA A 250 14.63 7.60 6.71
N PRO A 251 15.96 7.59 6.52
CA PRO A 251 16.52 7.44 5.19
C PRO A 251 16.13 6.07 4.65
N PHE A 252 15.82 6.01 3.34
CA PHE A 252 15.52 4.75 2.70
C PHE A 252 16.54 4.47 1.60
N LEU A 253 17.24 3.35 1.74
CA LEU A 253 18.11 2.79 0.73
C LEU A 253 17.62 1.39 0.39
N LEU A 254 17.12 1.22 -0.83
CA LEU A 254 16.66 -0.08 -1.29
C LEU A 254 17.83 -1.04 -1.52
N GLU A 255 17.94 -2.03 -0.67
CA GLU A 255 18.89 -3.12 -0.79
C GLU A 255 18.59 -3.97 -2.03
N GLN A 256 19.61 -4.22 -2.84
CA GLN A 256 19.50 -5.03 -4.05
C GLN A 256 19.53 -6.53 -3.72
N PRO A 257 18.89 -7.40 -4.53
CA PRO A 257 18.95 -8.84 -4.32
C PRO A 257 20.39 -9.36 -4.26
N GLU A 258 20.61 -10.44 -3.53
CA GLU A 258 21.90 -11.12 -3.55
C GLU A 258 22.25 -11.58 -4.97
N LYS A 259 23.52 -11.43 -5.37
CA LYS A 259 23.96 -11.73 -6.75
C LYS A 259 23.77 -13.19 -7.16
N VAL A 260 23.92 -14.11 -6.21
CA VAL A 260 23.89 -15.56 -6.46
C VAL A 260 22.57 -16.19 -5.99
N GLY A 261 21.78 -15.51 -5.16
CA GLY A 261 20.58 -16.06 -4.54
C GLY A 261 20.88 -17.26 -3.63
N ILE A 262 19.85 -17.83 -3.04
CA ILE A 262 19.92 -19.10 -2.31
C ILE A 262 19.71 -20.29 -3.26
N GLU A 263 20.14 -21.49 -2.87
CA GLU A 263 19.88 -22.70 -3.65
C GLU A 263 18.45 -23.18 -3.39
N VAL A 264 17.62 -23.15 -4.44
CA VAL A 264 16.24 -23.66 -4.42
C VAL A 264 16.07 -24.73 -5.50
N LYS A 265 15.34 -25.81 -5.18
CA LYS A 265 14.92 -26.82 -6.17
C LYS A 265 13.46 -27.19 -5.97
N PHE A 266 12.74 -27.32 -7.07
CA PHE A 266 11.39 -27.87 -7.03
C PHE A 266 11.41 -29.38 -7.27
N VAL A 267 10.68 -30.13 -6.44
CA VAL A 267 10.55 -31.59 -6.54
C VAL A 267 9.08 -32.00 -6.63
N ASP A 268 8.75 -32.98 -7.48
CA ASP A 268 7.37 -33.49 -7.55
C ASP A 268 7.01 -34.25 -6.26
N ALA A 269 6.15 -33.64 -5.45
CA ALA A 269 5.65 -34.15 -4.18
C ALA A 269 4.19 -34.64 -4.27
N THR A 270 3.61 -34.68 -5.48
CA THR A 270 2.18 -35.01 -5.70
C THR A 270 1.80 -36.33 -5.03
N GLN A 271 2.60 -37.38 -5.24
CA GLN A 271 2.31 -38.72 -4.74
C GLN A 271 2.53 -38.86 -3.23
N SER A 272 3.50 -38.14 -2.66
CA SER A 272 3.77 -38.16 -1.22
C SER A 272 2.73 -37.39 -0.42
N MET A 273 2.26 -36.26 -0.95
CA MET A 273 1.29 -35.40 -0.27
C MET A 273 -0.15 -35.88 -0.40
N LEU A 274 -0.57 -36.38 -1.58
CA LEU A 274 -1.96 -36.83 -1.83
C LEU A 274 -2.16 -38.35 -1.62
N GLY A 275 -1.08 -39.08 -1.34
CA GLY A 275 -1.14 -40.53 -1.13
C GLY A 275 -1.62 -41.33 -2.34
N ALA A 276 -2.10 -42.56 -2.10
CA ALA A 276 -2.40 -43.53 -3.18
C ALA A 276 -3.48 -43.07 -4.18
N ASN A 277 -4.30 -42.08 -3.81
CA ASN A 277 -5.36 -41.54 -4.66
C ASN A 277 -4.95 -40.29 -5.44
N ALA A 278 -3.67 -39.89 -5.43
CA ALA A 278 -3.15 -38.71 -6.12
C ALA A 278 -3.69 -38.56 -7.56
N SER A 279 -3.67 -39.64 -8.35
CA SER A 279 -4.12 -39.64 -9.75
C SER A 279 -5.64 -39.52 -9.94
N ALA A 280 -6.43 -39.64 -8.86
CA ALA A 280 -7.88 -39.47 -8.90
C ALA A 280 -8.31 -38.01 -8.67
N TYR A 281 -7.41 -37.17 -8.17
CA TYR A 281 -7.67 -35.75 -7.95
C TYR A 281 -7.40 -34.94 -9.20
N SER A 282 -8.22 -33.91 -9.38
CA SER A 282 -8.17 -32.98 -10.51
C SER A 282 -8.54 -31.57 -10.05
N GLY A 283 -8.02 -30.58 -10.78
CA GLY A 283 -8.31 -29.18 -10.54
C GLY A 283 -9.66 -28.72 -11.11
N PRO A 284 -9.96 -27.41 -11.03
CA PRO A 284 -9.13 -26.37 -10.45
C PRO A 284 -8.98 -26.56 -8.93
N VAL A 285 -7.87 -26.08 -8.39
CA VAL A 285 -7.55 -26.19 -6.96
C VAL A 285 -8.09 -24.95 -6.23
N GLY A 286 -8.58 -25.10 -5.01
CA GLY A 286 -8.76 -23.98 -4.09
C GLY A 286 -7.85 -24.15 -2.87
N LEU A 287 -7.09 -23.11 -2.54
CA LEU A 287 -6.27 -23.02 -1.33
C LEU A 287 -6.98 -22.19 -0.27
N LEU A 288 -7.11 -22.75 0.94
CA LEU A 288 -7.80 -22.14 2.07
C LEU A 288 -7.25 -22.69 3.38
N ASP A 289 -7.36 -21.94 4.48
CA ASP A 289 -6.97 -22.41 5.82
C ASP A 289 -8.23 -22.67 6.65
N VAL A 290 -8.71 -23.91 6.58
CA VAL A 290 -9.92 -24.34 7.29
C VAL A 290 -9.58 -24.61 8.75
N GLY A 291 -9.83 -23.60 9.56
CA GLY A 291 -9.67 -23.69 11.02
C GLY A 291 -8.80 -22.57 11.55
N HIS A 292 -8.14 -21.83 10.65
CA HIS A 292 -7.28 -20.71 10.95
C HIS A 292 -6.10 -21.15 11.83
N ASP A 293 -5.48 -22.27 11.44
CA ASP A 293 -4.34 -22.89 12.14
C ASP A 293 -3.01 -22.77 11.37
N ASP A 294 -2.99 -21.91 10.34
CA ASP A 294 -1.86 -21.61 9.46
C ASP A 294 -1.41 -22.80 8.58
N GLN A 295 -2.26 -23.83 8.48
CA GLN A 295 -2.09 -24.94 7.53
C GLN A 295 -3.05 -24.76 6.36
N LEU A 296 -2.49 -24.85 5.16
CA LEU A 296 -3.27 -24.76 3.93
C LEU A 296 -3.92 -26.10 3.59
N ASP A 297 -5.23 -26.07 3.36
CA ASP A 297 -6.06 -27.17 2.91
C ASP A 297 -6.40 -27.03 1.42
N LEU A 298 -6.81 -28.15 0.81
CA LEU A 298 -7.12 -28.20 -0.62
C LEU A 298 -8.60 -28.48 -0.87
N LEU A 299 -9.23 -27.64 -1.68
CA LEU A 299 -10.48 -27.97 -2.36
C LEU A 299 -10.15 -28.51 -3.76
N LEU A 300 -10.50 -29.78 -4.00
CA LEU A 300 -10.19 -30.48 -5.26
C LEU A 300 -11.39 -31.29 -5.75
N ARG A 301 -11.35 -31.72 -7.02
CA ARG A 301 -12.29 -32.72 -7.52
C ARG A 301 -11.70 -34.12 -7.49
N GLU A 302 -12.41 -35.05 -6.87
CA GLU A 302 -12.14 -36.48 -7.01
C GLU A 302 -13.01 -37.08 -8.13
N LYS A 303 -12.34 -37.81 -9.03
CA LYS A 303 -12.97 -38.48 -10.16
C LYS A 303 -14.17 -39.34 -9.72
N ASP A 304 -15.29 -39.18 -10.42
CA ASP A 304 -16.56 -39.90 -10.18
C ASP A 304 -17.21 -39.67 -8.78
N GLN A 305 -16.70 -38.72 -7.99
CA GLN A 305 -17.22 -38.39 -6.65
C GLN A 305 -17.67 -36.93 -6.52
N GLY A 306 -17.00 -36.00 -7.22
CA GLY A 306 -17.26 -34.56 -7.14
C GLY A 306 -16.19 -33.83 -6.32
N PHE A 307 -16.51 -32.64 -5.82
CA PHE A 307 -15.59 -31.78 -5.06
C PHE A 307 -15.46 -32.21 -3.62
N LYS A 308 -14.23 -32.17 -3.09
CA LYS A 308 -13.89 -32.54 -1.72
C LYS A 308 -12.89 -31.56 -1.13
N LEU A 309 -13.03 -31.37 0.18
CA LEU A 309 -12.01 -30.74 1.00
C LEU A 309 -11.02 -31.83 1.46
N LEU A 310 -9.73 -31.55 1.31
CA LEU A 310 -8.65 -32.35 1.82
C LEU A 310 -7.93 -31.51 2.88
N MET A 311 -8.00 -31.97 4.13
CA MET A 311 -7.33 -31.30 5.23
C MET A 311 -5.86 -31.71 5.28
N GLN A 312 -4.99 -30.75 5.53
CA GLN A 312 -3.57 -30.99 5.74
C GLN A 312 -3.34 -31.54 7.15
N GLN A 313 -2.48 -32.57 7.23
CA GLN A 313 -1.90 -32.99 8.49
C GLN A 313 -0.47 -33.47 8.27
N GLN A 314 0.51 -32.70 8.77
CA GLN A 314 1.95 -33.02 8.67
C GLN A 314 2.43 -33.22 7.22
N GLY A 315 2.02 -32.33 6.31
CA GLY A 315 2.38 -32.38 4.89
C GLY A 315 1.65 -33.45 4.09
N ILE A 316 0.61 -34.08 4.66
CA ILE A 316 -0.21 -35.09 3.98
C ILE A 316 -1.66 -34.63 3.96
N PHE A 317 -2.28 -34.70 2.80
CA PHE A 317 -3.66 -34.30 2.58
C PHE A 317 -4.61 -35.49 2.73
N THR A 318 -5.64 -35.33 3.56
CA THR A 318 -6.63 -36.36 3.81
C THR A 318 -8.04 -35.83 3.58
N SER A 319 -8.86 -36.61 2.86
CA SER A 319 -10.23 -36.22 2.56
C SER A 319 -11.08 -36.09 3.83
N GLN A 320 -11.79 -34.98 3.95
CA GLN A 320 -12.75 -34.70 5.01
C GLN A 320 -14.17 -34.50 4.45
N GLY A 321 -15.17 -34.95 5.21
CA GLY A 321 -16.58 -34.73 4.86
C GLY A 321 -17.09 -35.58 3.69
N PHE A 322 -18.20 -35.14 3.10
CA PHE A 322 -18.83 -35.77 1.95
C PHE A 322 -18.59 -34.92 0.70
N PRO A 323 -18.39 -35.55 -0.48
CA PRO A 323 -18.20 -34.79 -1.69
C PRO A 323 -19.46 -34.01 -2.08
N VAL A 324 -19.26 -32.82 -2.63
CA VAL A 324 -20.31 -32.05 -3.30
C VAL A 324 -20.30 -32.42 -4.79
N PRO A 325 -21.43 -32.87 -5.36
CA PRO A 325 -21.47 -33.30 -6.75
C PRO A 325 -21.04 -32.20 -7.74
N GLU A 326 -20.30 -32.59 -8.78
CA GLU A 326 -19.99 -31.72 -9.90
C GLU A 326 -21.18 -31.57 -10.86
N LEU A 327 -21.13 -30.55 -11.71
CA LEU A 327 -22.06 -30.34 -12.81
C LEU A 327 -21.74 -31.32 -13.94
N PRO A 328 -22.74 -32.08 -14.45
CA PRO A 328 -22.50 -33.06 -15.51
C PRO A 328 -21.93 -32.43 -16.77
N GLY A 329 -20.76 -32.91 -17.20
CA GLY A 329 -20.09 -32.45 -18.43
C GLY A 329 -19.43 -31.07 -18.32
N ALA A 330 -19.30 -30.53 -17.11
CA ALA A 330 -18.63 -29.25 -16.90
C ALA A 330 -17.12 -29.36 -16.97
N THR A 331 -16.51 -28.37 -17.63
CA THR A 331 -15.08 -28.09 -17.56
C THR A 331 -14.92 -26.92 -16.59
N TYR A 332 -14.32 -27.20 -15.44
CA TYR A 332 -14.02 -26.18 -14.46
C TYR A 332 -12.69 -25.52 -14.79
N HIS A 333 -12.65 -24.19 -14.71
CA HIS A 333 -11.51 -23.39 -15.14
C HIS A 333 -10.77 -22.73 -13.98
N GLN A 334 -11.48 -22.38 -12.91
CA GLN A 334 -10.90 -21.66 -11.79
C GLN A 334 -11.70 -21.90 -10.51
N CYS A 335 -11.01 -21.94 -9.37
CA CYS A 335 -11.60 -21.83 -8.05
C CYS A 335 -11.16 -20.50 -7.43
N LEU A 336 -12.11 -19.71 -6.93
CA LEU A 336 -11.86 -18.48 -6.19
C LEU A 336 -12.24 -18.71 -4.73
N ILE A 337 -11.41 -18.22 -3.81
CA ILE A 337 -11.57 -18.35 -2.37
C ILE A 337 -11.69 -16.97 -1.75
N GLY A 338 -12.65 -16.78 -0.84
CA GLY A 338 -12.80 -15.55 -0.07
C GLY A 338 -14.08 -15.56 0.77
N ASP A 339 -14.18 -14.66 1.74
CA ASP A 339 -15.39 -14.48 2.55
C ASP A 339 -16.47 -13.77 1.70
N LEU A 340 -17.51 -14.53 1.34
CA LEU A 340 -18.62 -14.03 0.53
C LEU A 340 -19.82 -13.59 1.39
N GLN A 341 -19.75 -13.72 2.72
CA GLN A 341 -20.83 -13.45 3.66
C GLN A 341 -20.70 -12.06 4.30
N HIS A 342 -19.47 -11.53 4.44
CA HIS A 342 -19.19 -10.21 5.00
C HIS A 342 -19.84 -10.03 6.39
N GLN A 343 -19.64 -10.99 7.29
CA GLN A 343 -20.23 -10.97 8.63
C GLN A 343 -19.20 -11.31 9.72
N GLY A 344 -18.73 -10.28 10.42
CA GLY A 344 -17.86 -10.45 11.59
C GLY A 344 -16.40 -10.75 11.24
N SER A 345 -15.59 -11.04 12.26
CA SER A 345 -14.18 -11.44 12.10
C SER A 345 -14.07 -12.95 11.90
N MET A 346 -13.10 -13.37 11.10
CA MET A 346 -12.85 -14.77 10.74
C MET A 346 -12.55 -15.62 11.99
N ARG A 347 -11.87 -15.05 12.99
CA ARG A 347 -11.64 -15.67 14.31
C ARG A 347 -12.91 -16.02 15.10
N SER A 348 -14.05 -15.40 14.81
CA SER A 348 -15.32 -15.61 15.55
C SER A 348 -16.23 -16.70 14.95
N GLY A 349 -15.80 -17.35 13.85
CA GLY A 349 -16.44 -18.57 13.33
C GLY A 349 -17.04 -18.47 11.92
N GLN A 350 -16.58 -17.56 11.08
CA GLN A 350 -16.87 -17.55 9.63
C GLN A 350 -15.58 -17.86 8.86
N GLN A 351 -15.70 -18.60 7.76
CA GLN A 351 -14.58 -19.05 6.93
C GLN A 351 -14.75 -18.56 5.50
N GLU A 352 -13.65 -18.63 4.75
CA GLU A 352 -13.64 -18.45 3.32
C GLU A 352 -14.51 -19.50 2.62
N ASP A 353 -15.23 -19.02 1.62
CA ASP A 353 -16.11 -19.82 0.79
C ASP A 353 -15.53 -19.92 -0.63
N ALA A 354 -16.05 -20.84 -1.44
CA ALA A 354 -15.48 -21.14 -2.75
C ALA A 354 -16.43 -20.83 -3.90
N ILE A 355 -15.93 -20.21 -4.97
CA ILE A 355 -16.62 -20.05 -6.27
C ILE A 355 -15.88 -20.86 -7.33
N LEU A 356 -16.58 -21.83 -7.92
CA LEU A 356 -16.07 -22.74 -8.94
C LEU A 356 -16.61 -22.30 -10.31
N ILE A 357 -15.74 -21.73 -11.13
CA ILE A 357 -16.07 -21.21 -12.46
C ILE A 357 -16.00 -22.34 -13.49
N SER A 358 -17.07 -22.48 -14.29
CA SER A 358 -17.13 -23.48 -15.37
C SER A 358 -17.90 -22.97 -16.60
N ASP A 359 -17.78 -23.72 -17.69
CA ASP A 359 -18.48 -23.50 -18.94
C ASP A 359 -19.98 -23.87 -18.91
N GLN A 360 -20.42 -24.71 -17.96
CA GLN A 360 -21.81 -25.17 -17.84
C GLN A 360 -22.62 -24.44 -16.76
N GLY A 361 -21.94 -23.86 -15.76
CA GLY A 361 -22.55 -23.14 -14.65
C GLY A 361 -21.55 -22.88 -13.51
N THR A 362 -21.69 -21.79 -12.78
CA THR A 362 -20.83 -21.51 -11.61
C THR A 362 -21.41 -22.18 -10.37
N GLN A 363 -20.59 -22.97 -9.68
CA GLN A 363 -20.95 -23.50 -8.36
C GLN A 363 -20.38 -22.63 -7.25
N VAL A 364 -21.11 -22.49 -6.15
CA VAL A 364 -20.68 -21.74 -4.97
C VAL A 364 -20.83 -22.64 -3.76
N PHE A 365 -19.73 -22.90 -3.06
CA PHE A 365 -19.70 -23.75 -1.89
C PHE A 365 -19.52 -22.91 -0.63
N GLN A 366 -20.46 -23.09 0.29
CA GLN A 366 -20.30 -22.57 1.64
C GLN A 366 -19.50 -23.58 2.46
N ILE A 367 -18.47 -23.11 3.16
CA ILE A 367 -17.55 -23.93 3.95
C ILE A 367 -17.68 -23.53 5.42
N SER A 368 -17.94 -24.51 6.29
CA SER A 368 -18.07 -24.25 7.73
C SER A 368 -16.75 -24.43 8.47
N PRO A 369 -16.59 -23.83 9.67
CA PRO A 369 -15.37 -23.91 10.49
C PRO A 369 -14.76 -25.29 10.73
N ASN A 370 -15.57 -26.34 10.64
CA ASN A 370 -15.17 -27.75 10.79
C ASN A 370 -14.97 -28.47 9.44
N GLY A 371 -14.82 -27.73 8.33
CA GLY A 371 -14.58 -28.27 7.00
C GLY A 371 -15.77 -28.99 6.36
N MET A 372 -17.02 -28.69 6.76
CA MET A 372 -18.17 -29.18 6.01
C MET A 372 -18.50 -28.24 4.86
N MET A 373 -18.66 -28.82 3.67
CA MET A 373 -19.05 -28.08 2.47
C MET A 373 -20.52 -28.31 2.12
N SER A 374 -21.16 -27.27 1.58
CA SER A 374 -22.52 -27.35 1.03
C SER A 374 -22.66 -26.51 -0.24
N ASP A 375 -23.45 -27.02 -1.20
CA ASP A 375 -23.76 -26.29 -2.43
C ASP A 375 -24.81 -25.20 -2.19
N SER A 376 -24.39 -23.95 -2.35
CA SER A 376 -25.19 -22.73 -2.18
C SER A 376 -25.37 -21.97 -3.50
N SER A 377 -25.09 -22.59 -4.65
CA SER A 377 -25.05 -21.95 -5.98
C SER A 377 -26.36 -21.25 -6.37
N LEU A 378 -27.51 -21.87 -6.03
CA LEU A 378 -28.83 -21.30 -6.29
C LEU A 378 -29.12 -20.09 -5.39
N PHE A 379 -28.71 -20.15 -4.13
CA PHE A 379 -28.88 -19.06 -3.17
C PHE A 379 -27.98 -17.87 -3.53
N ALA A 380 -26.74 -18.17 -3.94
CA ALA A 380 -25.78 -17.20 -4.44
C ALA A 380 -26.21 -16.55 -5.76
N ARG A 381 -27.18 -17.14 -6.48
CA ARG A 381 -27.68 -16.69 -7.81
C ARG A 381 -26.61 -16.70 -8.90
N LEU A 382 -25.55 -17.49 -8.72
CA LEU A 382 -24.48 -17.68 -9.69
C LEU A 382 -24.61 -18.98 -10.50
N ALA A 383 -25.48 -19.91 -10.12
CA ALA A 383 -25.73 -21.15 -10.86
C ALA A 383 -25.84 -21.02 -12.40
N PRO A 384 -26.52 -19.98 -12.98
CA PRO A 384 -26.61 -19.83 -14.44
C PRO A 384 -25.40 -19.14 -15.09
N LEU A 385 -24.48 -18.57 -14.30
CA LEU A 385 -23.29 -17.90 -14.82
C LEU A 385 -22.37 -18.93 -15.50
N ARG A 386 -21.92 -18.62 -16.71
CA ARG A 386 -20.95 -19.41 -17.48
C ARG A 386 -19.77 -18.53 -17.81
N ALA A 387 -18.59 -18.92 -17.36
CA ALA A 387 -17.39 -18.10 -17.47
C ALA A 387 -16.14 -18.98 -17.58
N HIS A 388 -15.05 -18.40 -18.08
CA HIS A 388 -13.74 -19.06 -18.14
C HIS A 388 -12.78 -18.57 -17.06
N GLN A 389 -12.99 -17.38 -16.53
CA GLN A 389 -12.10 -16.74 -15.55
C GLN A 389 -12.92 -15.79 -14.69
N GLY A 390 -12.49 -15.57 -13.45
CA GLY A 390 -13.03 -14.53 -12.60
C GLY A 390 -12.03 -13.99 -11.59
N ARG A 391 -12.42 -12.91 -10.91
CA ARG A 391 -11.68 -12.28 -9.82
C ARG A 391 -12.68 -11.82 -8.76
N LEU A 392 -12.29 -11.99 -7.49
CA LEU A 392 -12.96 -11.37 -6.35
C LEU A 392 -12.30 -10.02 -6.08
N THR A 393 -13.11 -8.97 -5.95
CA THR A 393 -12.63 -7.62 -5.64
C THR A 393 -13.78 -6.79 -5.10
N ASP A 394 -13.49 -5.83 -4.22
CA ASP A 394 -14.46 -4.85 -3.76
C ASP A 394 -14.48 -3.63 -4.69
N PHE A 395 -15.01 -3.80 -5.92
CA PHE A 395 -14.91 -2.75 -6.95
C PHE A 395 -15.83 -1.54 -6.70
N ASP A 396 -16.85 -1.71 -5.85
CA ASP A 396 -17.81 -0.67 -5.48
C ASP A 396 -17.52 -0.04 -4.11
N ILE A 397 -16.47 -0.53 -3.43
CA ILE A 397 -15.92 0.02 -2.18
C ILE A 397 -16.98 -0.04 -1.06
N THR A 398 -17.65 -1.18 -0.96
CA THR A 398 -18.64 -1.45 0.09
C THR A 398 -18.12 -2.37 1.19
N GLY A 399 -16.88 -2.82 1.08
CA GLY A 399 -16.29 -3.83 1.94
C GLY A 399 -16.60 -5.26 1.52
N LYS A 400 -17.34 -5.47 0.42
CA LYS A 400 -17.84 -6.80 0.05
C LYS A 400 -17.10 -7.32 -1.16
N LEU A 401 -16.71 -8.59 -1.13
CA LEU A 401 -16.11 -9.21 -2.30
C LEU A 401 -17.17 -9.44 -3.37
N ASP A 402 -17.12 -8.60 -4.40
CA ASP A 402 -17.87 -8.76 -5.62
C ASP A 402 -17.15 -9.72 -6.57
N LEU A 403 -17.89 -10.25 -7.55
CA LEU A 403 -17.36 -11.14 -8.58
C LEU A 403 -17.34 -10.45 -9.94
N ILE A 404 -16.19 -10.49 -10.59
CA ILE A 404 -16.05 -10.11 -11.99
C ILE A 404 -15.64 -11.35 -12.76
N ALA A 405 -16.34 -11.64 -13.85
CA ALA A 405 -16.16 -12.87 -14.61
C ALA A 405 -16.09 -12.62 -16.11
N LEU A 406 -15.28 -13.41 -16.81
CA LEU A 406 -15.17 -13.38 -18.26
C LEU A 406 -16.15 -14.37 -18.89
N ASN A 407 -17.15 -13.85 -19.62
CA ASN A 407 -18.16 -14.67 -20.27
C ASN A 407 -17.54 -15.71 -21.22
N SER A 408 -18.01 -16.96 -21.14
CA SER A 408 -17.40 -18.07 -21.88
C SER A 408 -17.58 -18.01 -23.39
N THR A 409 -18.58 -17.27 -23.90
CA THR A 409 -18.93 -17.26 -25.32
C THR A 409 -18.36 -16.06 -26.06
N ASN A 410 -18.51 -14.86 -25.50
CA ASN A 410 -18.18 -13.61 -26.18
C ASN A 410 -17.00 -12.85 -25.54
N ARG A 411 -16.41 -13.39 -24.47
CA ARG A 411 -15.29 -12.78 -23.75
C ARG A 411 -15.56 -11.32 -23.33
N SER A 412 -16.79 -11.03 -22.92
CA SER A 412 -17.14 -9.76 -22.25
C SER A 412 -17.02 -9.89 -20.73
N LEU A 413 -16.61 -8.82 -20.05
CA LEU A 413 -16.65 -8.76 -18.60
C LEU A 413 -18.10 -8.71 -18.09
N LEU A 414 -18.39 -9.56 -17.10
CA LEU A 414 -19.65 -9.64 -16.38
C LEU A 414 -19.39 -9.25 -14.93
N PHE A 415 -20.19 -8.36 -14.38
CA PHE A 415 -20.01 -7.84 -13.02
C PHE A 415 -21.18 -8.29 -12.15
N TYR A 416 -20.84 -8.83 -10.99
CA TYR A 416 -21.79 -9.39 -10.03
C TYR A 416 -21.50 -8.79 -8.66
N ARG A 417 -22.41 -7.94 -8.21
CA ARG A 417 -22.34 -7.31 -6.90
C ARG A 417 -22.77 -8.28 -5.81
N ASN A 418 -21.99 -8.40 -4.74
CA ASN A 418 -22.34 -9.14 -3.54
C ASN A 418 -23.21 -8.27 -2.63
N GLU A 419 -24.36 -8.80 -2.24
CA GLU A 419 -25.32 -8.09 -1.39
C GLU A 419 -24.92 -8.12 0.10
N GLY A 420 -23.87 -8.87 0.48
CA GLY A 420 -23.41 -9.05 1.86
C GLY A 420 -24.18 -10.15 2.60
N THR A 421 -24.76 -11.08 1.85
CA THR A 421 -25.53 -12.22 2.37
C THR A 421 -25.27 -13.46 1.53
N PHE A 422 -24.07 -13.60 0.96
CA PHE A 422 -23.70 -14.67 0.02
C PHE A 422 -24.39 -14.60 -1.35
N SER A 423 -25.31 -13.65 -1.55
CA SER A 423 -26.11 -13.53 -2.77
C SER A 423 -25.56 -12.47 -3.70
N PHE A 424 -25.46 -12.80 -4.99
CA PHE A 424 -24.93 -11.92 -6.02
C PHE A 424 -26.02 -11.41 -6.95
N ARG A 425 -25.86 -10.18 -7.46
CA ARG A 425 -26.72 -9.60 -8.49
C ARG A 425 -25.90 -9.13 -9.68
N PRO A 426 -26.29 -9.49 -10.92
CA PRO A 426 -25.69 -8.91 -12.10
C PRO A 426 -25.86 -7.39 -12.07
N GLU A 427 -24.77 -6.67 -12.27
CA GLU A 427 -24.75 -5.22 -12.24
C GLU A 427 -24.11 -4.69 -13.52
N ALA A 428 -24.87 -3.95 -14.32
CA ALA A 428 -24.43 -3.49 -15.63
C ALA A 428 -24.44 -1.97 -15.79
N THR A 429 -24.92 -1.23 -14.78
CA THR A 429 -25.30 0.18 -14.97
C THR A 429 -24.86 1.13 -13.86
N GLN A 430 -24.60 0.66 -12.63
CA GLN A 430 -24.38 1.54 -11.47
C GLN A 430 -22.92 1.67 -11.03
N THR A 431 -21.99 0.94 -11.64
CA THR A 431 -20.65 0.69 -11.06
C THR A 431 -19.54 1.54 -11.66
N ASN A 432 -19.90 2.41 -12.61
CA ASN A 432 -18.96 3.25 -13.30
C ASN A 432 -17.89 2.45 -14.07
N LEU A 433 -18.13 1.19 -14.38
CA LEU A 433 -17.20 0.34 -15.13
C LEU A 433 -17.34 0.57 -16.65
N PRO A 434 -16.28 0.34 -17.44
CA PRO A 434 -16.31 0.58 -18.89
C PRO A 434 -17.28 -0.40 -19.58
N PRO A 435 -18.37 0.08 -20.19
CA PRO A 435 -19.34 -0.79 -20.85
C PRO A 435 -18.77 -1.33 -22.17
N GLY A 436 -19.14 -2.56 -22.53
CA GLY A 436 -18.96 -3.07 -23.89
C GLY A 436 -17.54 -3.50 -24.25
N LEU A 437 -16.67 -3.79 -23.28
CA LEU A 437 -15.42 -4.52 -23.54
C LEU A 437 -15.75 -5.93 -24.03
N SER A 438 -15.23 -6.28 -25.21
CA SER A 438 -15.39 -7.60 -25.84
C SER A 438 -14.05 -8.08 -26.36
N GLY A 439 -13.87 -9.40 -26.47
CA GLY A 439 -12.57 -9.98 -26.80
C GLY A 439 -11.52 -9.75 -25.72
N VAL A 440 -11.93 -9.69 -24.45
CA VAL A 440 -11.00 -9.63 -23.31
C VAL A 440 -10.32 -10.98 -23.18
N ILE A 441 -8.98 -10.97 -23.15
CA ILE A 441 -8.17 -12.17 -22.97
C ILE A 441 -7.89 -12.37 -21.48
N ASP A 442 -7.47 -11.31 -20.80
CA ASP A 442 -7.11 -11.31 -19.38
C ASP A 442 -7.45 -9.96 -18.73
N PHE A 443 -7.65 -9.95 -17.42
CA PHE A 443 -7.95 -8.74 -16.65
C PHE A 443 -7.52 -8.86 -15.17
N LEU A 444 -7.19 -7.71 -14.58
CA LEU A 444 -6.80 -7.58 -13.17
C LEU A 444 -7.29 -6.24 -12.62
N PHE A 445 -7.54 -6.21 -11.31
CA PHE A 445 -7.73 -4.98 -10.57
C PHE A 445 -6.50 -4.72 -9.71
N GLU A 446 -5.94 -3.52 -9.84
CA GLU A 446 -4.78 -3.06 -9.08
C GLU A 446 -4.81 -1.53 -9.04
N ASP A 447 -4.30 -0.93 -7.96
CA ASP A 447 -4.17 0.53 -7.87
C ASP A 447 -2.87 0.96 -8.57
N TRP A 448 -3.01 1.50 -9.79
CA TRP A 448 -1.88 1.93 -10.59
C TRP A 448 -1.39 3.32 -10.21
N ASP A 449 -2.29 4.26 -9.91
CA ASP A 449 -1.90 5.66 -9.67
C ASP A 449 -1.75 6.04 -8.20
N GLY A 450 -1.93 5.08 -7.29
CA GLY A 450 -1.65 5.20 -5.87
C GLY A 450 -2.76 5.94 -5.11
N ASP A 451 -3.99 5.97 -5.64
CA ASP A 451 -5.14 6.64 -5.04
C ASP A 451 -6.03 5.73 -4.17
N ASP A 452 -5.58 4.49 -3.96
CA ASP A 452 -6.24 3.41 -3.23
C ASP A 452 -7.59 2.97 -3.84
N LEU A 453 -7.84 3.27 -5.12
CA LEU A 453 -8.96 2.73 -5.89
C LEU A 453 -8.51 1.58 -6.81
N PRO A 454 -9.34 0.54 -6.99
CA PRO A 454 -8.97 -0.59 -7.84
C PRO A 454 -9.15 -0.23 -9.32
N ASP A 455 -8.05 0.02 -10.03
CA ASP A 455 -8.03 0.28 -11.47
C ASP A 455 -8.10 -1.01 -12.29
N LEU A 456 -8.72 -0.94 -13.46
CA LEU A 456 -8.94 -2.13 -14.30
C LEU A 456 -7.90 -2.21 -15.43
N PHE A 457 -7.05 -3.23 -15.36
CA PHE A 457 -6.17 -3.66 -16.44
C PHE A 457 -6.88 -4.65 -17.35
N VAL A 458 -6.70 -4.52 -18.67
CA VAL A 458 -7.36 -5.38 -19.67
C VAL A 458 -6.42 -5.70 -20.82
N ALA A 459 -6.21 -6.98 -21.10
CA ALA A 459 -5.64 -7.47 -22.34
C ALA A 459 -6.76 -7.81 -23.34
N LEU A 460 -6.56 -7.43 -24.61
CA LEU A 460 -7.60 -7.50 -25.64
C LEU A 460 -7.10 -8.22 -26.89
N GLU A 461 -7.98 -8.99 -27.53
CA GLU A 461 -7.70 -9.62 -28.81
C GLU A 461 -7.34 -8.58 -29.88
N SER A 462 -6.18 -8.76 -30.52
CA SER A 462 -5.70 -7.94 -31.64
C SER A 462 -5.63 -6.44 -31.34
N GLN A 463 -5.55 -6.05 -30.06
CA GLN A 463 -5.51 -4.67 -29.62
C GLN A 463 -4.47 -4.50 -28.50
N PRO A 464 -3.87 -3.30 -28.36
CA PRO A 464 -3.06 -2.96 -27.21
C PRO A 464 -3.80 -3.19 -25.89
N ALA A 465 -3.07 -3.61 -24.86
CA ALA A 465 -3.57 -3.63 -23.49
C ALA A 465 -4.02 -2.22 -23.06
N ARG A 466 -4.97 -2.16 -22.13
CA ARG A 466 -5.58 -0.92 -21.64
C ARG A 466 -5.62 -0.89 -20.13
N LEU A 467 -5.50 0.31 -19.59
CA LEU A 467 -5.73 0.63 -18.18
C LEU A 467 -6.89 1.61 -18.06
N TYR A 468 -7.85 1.29 -17.20
CA TYR A 468 -8.99 2.12 -16.88
C TYR A 468 -8.90 2.55 -15.42
N LEU A 469 -8.59 3.82 -15.20
CA LEU A 469 -8.48 4.40 -13.86
C LEU A 469 -9.87 4.54 -13.23
N LYS A 470 -10.04 4.01 -12.02
CA LYS A 470 -11.25 4.19 -11.23
C LYS A 470 -11.34 5.63 -10.79
N GLN A 471 -12.57 6.14 -10.77
CA GLN A 471 -12.84 7.47 -10.26
C GLN A 471 -13.93 7.35 -9.20
N ARG A 472 -13.75 8.06 -8.09
CA ARG A 472 -14.72 8.05 -7.01
C ARG A 472 -16.06 8.63 -7.50
N GLY A 473 -17.09 7.79 -7.53
CA GLY A 473 -18.45 8.11 -8.01
C GLY A 473 -18.57 8.60 -9.46
N ALA A 474 -17.56 8.40 -10.31
CA ALA A 474 -17.62 8.66 -11.74
C ALA A 474 -17.14 7.46 -12.57
N PRO A 475 -17.57 7.31 -13.84
CA PRO A 475 -17.10 6.27 -14.75
C PRO A 475 -15.57 6.18 -14.82
N MET A 476 -15.05 4.97 -14.92
CA MET A 476 -13.65 4.70 -15.13
C MET A 476 -13.16 5.39 -16.40
N LYS A 477 -11.95 5.93 -16.35
CA LYS A 477 -11.35 6.70 -17.42
C LYS A 477 -10.16 5.94 -18.00
N LEU A 478 -10.12 5.80 -19.33
CA LEU A 478 -8.94 5.24 -20.00
C LEU A 478 -7.70 6.08 -19.67
N ALA A 479 -6.67 5.43 -19.14
CA ALA A 479 -5.43 6.06 -18.72
C ALA A 479 -4.62 6.57 -19.92
N ALA A 480 -3.94 7.70 -19.75
CA ALA A 480 -2.96 8.16 -20.75
C ALA A 480 -1.65 7.34 -20.69
N ALA A 481 -1.35 6.73 -19.54
CA ALA A 481 -0.15 5.93 -19.31
C ALA A 481 -0.03 4.71 -20.23
N CYS A 482 -1.15 4.20 -20.76
CA CYS A 482 -1.17 3.03 -21.65
C CYS A 482 -1.03 3.36 -23.15
N ALA A 483 -0.72 4.61 -23.53
CA ALA A 483 -0.68 5.03 -24.94
C ALA A 483 0.29 4.19 -25.80
N ASP A 484 1.38 3.70 -25.19
CA ASP A 484 2.44 2.92 -25.86
C ASP A 484 2.49 1.45 -25.41
N TRP A 485 1.43 0.95 -24.75
CA TRP A 485 1.39 -0.45 -24.31
C TRP A 485 1.29 -1.42 -25.50
N PRO A 486 1.92 -2.60 -25.39
CA PRO A 486 1.88 -3.59 -26.46
C PRO A 486 0.52 -4.29 -26.51
N GLN A 487 0.26 -4.98 -27.63
CA GLN A 487 -0.68 -6.10 -27.61
C GLN A 487 -0.04 -7.21 -26.75
N ALA A 488 -0.81 -7.74 -25.80
CA ALA A 488 -0.36 -8.76 -24.86
C ALA A 488 -1.37 -9.90 -24.79
N ASP A 489 -0.87 -11.13 -24.66
CA ASP A 489 -1.67 -12.34 -24.50
C ASP A 489 -1.99 -12.61 -23.02
N ALA A 490 -1.13 -12.14 -22.12
CA ALA A 490 -1.34 -12.10 -20.67
C ALA A 490 -0.51 -10.97 -20.06
N PHE A 491 -0.75 -10.65 -18.80
CA PHE A 491 0.09 -9.71 -18.06
C PHE A 491 0.07 -10.01 -16.57
N ALA A 492 1.07 -9.50 -15.86
CA ALA A 492 1.10 -9.50 -14.41
C ALA A 492 1.43 -8.10 -13.91
N VAL A 493 0.95 -7.75 -12.72
CA VAL A 493 1.17 -6.44 -12.09
C VAL A 493 1.70 -6.66 -10.67
N GLY A 494 2.67 -5.84 -10.27
CA GLY A 494 3.27 -5.88 -8.94
C GLY A 494 4.49 -4.96 -8.84
N ASP A 495 4.90 -4.61 -7.62
CA ASP A 495 6.09 -3.80 -7.34
C ASP A 495 7.37 -4.63 -7.57
N LEU A 496 7.85 -4.67 -8.83
CA LEU A 496 8.99 -5.49 -9.26
C LEU A 496 10.32 -4.86 -8.88
N ASN A 497 10.38 -3.54 -8.82
CA ASN A 497 11.61 -2.81 -8.49
C ASN A 497 11.66 -2.35 -7.03
N ASN A 498 10.65 -2.71 -6.23
CA ASN A 498 10.52 -2.40 -4.80
C ASN A 498 10.59 -0.88 -4.53
N ASP A 499 9.97 -0.08 -5.41
CA ASP A 499 9.87 1.38 -5.31
C ASP A 499 8.52 1.89 -4.78
N LEU A 500 7.68 0.95 -4.35
CA LEU A 500 6.29 1.14 -3.87
C LEU A 500 5.28 1.54 -4.92
N ARG A 501 5.65 1.55 -6.19
CA ARG A 501 4.69 1.69 -7.28
C ARG A 501 4.50 0.36 -7.98
N MET A 502 3.30 0.15 -8.47
CA MET A 502 2.99 -1.05 -9.24
C MET A 502 3.63 -0.95 -10.62
N ASP A 503 4.33 -2.02 -11.01
CA ASP A 503 4.88 -2.21 -12.34
C ASP A 503 4.05 -3.25 -13.11
N VAL A 504 4.12 -3.24 -14.43
CA VAL A 504 3.39 -4.21 -15.26
C VAL A 504 4.33 -4.95 -16.21
N ALA A 505 4.23 -6.28 -16.23
CA ALA A 505 4.90 -7.13 -17.20
C ALA A 505 3.89 -7.66 -18.21
N PHE A 506 4.09 -7.36 -19.49
CA PHE A 506 3.26 -7.84 -20.59
C PHE A 506 3.90 -9.03 -21.27
N LEU A 507 3.16 -10.13 -21.39
CA LEU A 507 3.53 -11.24 -22.25
C LEU A 507 3.07 -10.96 -23.68
N THR A 508 4.02 -10.74 -24.59
CA THR A 508 3.74 -10.57 -26.02
C THR A 508 4.04 -11.85 -26.78
N ALA A 509 3.79 -11.85 -28.09
CA ALA A 509 4.05 -13.01 -28.95
C ALA A 509 5.53 -13.46 -28.96
N ASP A 510 6.47 -12.53 -28.74
CA ASP A 510 7.92 -12.77 -28.91
C ASP A 510 8.75 -12.53 -27.63
N ASP A 511 8.23 -11.74 -26.69
CA ASP A 511 8.97 -11.24 -25.53
C ASP A 511 8.06 -10.95 -24.33
N ILE A 512 8.66 -10.78 -23.14
CA ILE A 512 8.03 -10.16 -21.98
C ILE A 512 8.54 -8.72 -21.88
N ARG A 513 7.63 -7.74 -21.78
CA ARG A 513 7.96 -6.31 -21.64
C ARG A 513 7.54 -5.79 -20.28
N ILE A 514 8.51 -5.37 -19.49
CA ILE A 514 8.31 -4.87 -18.14
C ILE A 514 8.32 -3.34 -18.20
N HIS A 515 7.19 -2.72 -17.91
CA HIS A 515 7.02 -1.28 -17.80
C HIS A 515 7.00 -0.91 -16.33
N THR A 516 8.05 -0.23 -15.88
CA THR A 516 8.13 0.29 -14.53
C THR A 516 7.71 1.75 -14.46
N GLN A 517 7.03 2.15 -13.38
CA GLN A 517 6.57 3.53 -13.25
C GLN A 517 7.74 4.49 -13.07
N GLY A 518 7.80 5.52 -13.92
CA GLY A 518 8.88 6.51 -13.93
C GLY A 518 10.11 6.12 -14.76
N ALA A 519 10.13 4.95 -15.41
CA ALA A 519 11.17 4.59 -16.37
C ALA A 519 10.89 5.10 -17.79
N GLU A 520 11.94 5.49 -18.51
CA GLU A 520 11.83 5.97 -19.89
C GLU A 520 11.57 4.85 -20.91
N ALA A 521 12.01 3.62 -20.62
CA ALA A 521 11.89 2.48 -21.54
C ALA A 521 11.67 1.16 -20.79
N PRO A 522 10.90 0.22 -21.37
CA PRO A 522 10.65 -1.08 -20.75
C PRO A 522 11.88 -2.00 -20.81
N VAL A 523 11.98 -2.88 -19.82
CA VAL A 523 12.91 -4.02 -19.85
C VAL A 523 12.30 -5.11 -20.71
N VAL A 524 13.09 -5.70 -21.62
CA VAL A 524 12.62 -6.72 -22.57
C VAL A 524 13.32 -8.05 -22.29
N LEU A 525 12.54 -9.10 -22.04
CA LEU A 525 13.03 -10.47 -21.87
C LEU A 525 12.58 -11.32 -23.07
N PRO A 526 13.51 -11.84 -23.90
CA PRO A 526 13.12 -12.62 -25.07
C PRO A 526 12.60 -14.01 -24.68
N LEU A 527 11.51 -14.46 -25.30
CA LEU A 527 10.96 -15.81 -25.09
C LEU A 527 11.73 -16.90 -25.85
N ASN A 528 12.60 -16.51 -26.80
CA ASN A 528 13.45 -17.43 -27.58
C ASN A 528 12.68 -18.56 -28.28
N GLY A 529 11.48 -18.26 -28.80
CA GLY A 529 10.63 -19.21 -29.53
C GLY A 529 9.68 -20.02 -28.65
N LEU A 530 9.57 -19.69 -27.35
CA LEU A 530 8.51 -20.19 -26.48
C LEU A 530 7.24 -19.36 -26.68
N HIS A 531 6.09 -19.99 -26.46
CA HIS A 531 4.77 -19.36 -26.58
C HIS A 531 3.91 -19.68 -25.35
N PRO A 532 4.31 -19.21 -24.15
CA PRO A 532 3.46 -19.30 -22.97
C PRO A 532 2.15 -18.54 -23.17
N SER A 533 1.12 -18.93 -22.45
CA SER A 533 -0.20 -18.27 -22.45
C SER A 533 -0.50 -17.51 -21.17
N SER A 534 0.37 -17.63 -20.16
CA SER A 534 0.17 -17.08 -18.82
C SER A 534 1.47 -16.51 -18.28
N LEU A 535 1.35 -15.46 -17.47
CA LEU A 535 2.46 -14.78 -16.80
C LEU A 535 2.03 -14.45 -15.38
N GLU A 536 2.85 -14.81 -14.39
CA GLU A 536 2.63 -14.54 -12.97
C GLU A 536 3.89 -13.94 -12.34
N MET A 537 3.69 -13.17 -11.26
CA MET A 537 4.78 -12.68 -10.40
C MET A 537 4.77 -13.44 -9.09
N MET A 538 5.94 -13.88 -8.62
CA MET A 538 6.08 -14.56 -7.34
C MET A 538 7.50 -14.44 -6.81
N ASP A 539 7.64 -14.41 -5.49
CA ASP A 539 8.93 -14.51 -4.80
C ASP A 539 9.14 -15.98 -4.44
N TYR A 540 9.93 -16.72 -5.22
CA TYR A 540 10.08 -18.17 -5.02
C TYR A 540 11.18 -18.53 -4.00
N ASP A 541 12.14 -17.62 -3.79
CA ASP A 541 13.29 -17.82 -2.88
C ASP A 541 13.18 -16.98 -1.60
N ASN A 542 12.01 -16.41 -1.34
CA ASN A 542 11.68 -15.58 -0.19
C ASN A 542 12.64 -14.40 0.01
N ASP A 543 13.26 -13.86 -1.05
CA ASP A 543 14.25 -12.78 -0.93
C ASP A 543 13.62 -11.37 -0.86
N GLY A 544 12.30 -11.28 -1.05
CA GLY A 544 11.53 -10.05 -1.04
C GLY A 544 11.41 -9.36 -2.39
N TRP A 545 11.96 -9.93 -3.46
CA TRP A 545 11.82 -9.44 -4.82
C TRP A 545 10.90 -10.34 -5.64
N LEU A 546 9.99 -9.72 -6.40
CA LEU A 546 9.10 -10.47 -7.28
C LEU A 546 9.88 -10.97 -8.50
N ASP A 547 9.86 -12.28 -8.71
CA ASP A 547 10.34 -12.97 -9.89
C ASP A 547 9.22 -13.14 -10.93
N LEU A 548 9.60 -13.53 -12.15
CA LEU A 548 8.64 -13.75 -13.25
C LEU A 548 8.53 -15.24 -13.57
N LEU A 549 7.30 -15.70 -13.71
CA LEU A 549 6.99 -17.06 -14.14
C LEU A 549 6.06 -17.01 -15.37
N ALA A 550 6.49 -17.59 -16.49
CA ALA A 550 5.67 -17.72 -17.69
C ALA A 550 5.42 -19.19 -18.02
N PHE A 551 4.16 -19.55 -18.30
CA PHE A 551 3.75 -20.94 -18.53
C PHE A 551 2.59 -21.08 -19.53
N GLY A 552 2.33 -22.31 -19.95
CA GLY A 552 1.26 -22.70 -20.88
C GLY A 552 1.78 -23.04 -22.27
N GLY A 553 1.03 -23.83 -23.04
CA GLY A 553 1.42 -24.26 -24.39
C GLY A 553 2.75 -25.03 -24.41
N ASP A 554 2.95 -25.91 -23.42
CA ASP A 554 4.19 -26.65 -23.11
C ASP A 554 5.42 -25.78 -22.72
N ALA A 555 5.26 -24.45 -22.60
CA ALA A 555 6.28 -23.57 -22.05
C ALA A 555 6.17 -23.49 -20.52
N PHE A 556 7.32 -23.43 -19.85
CA PHE A 556 7.43 -23.16 -18.40
C PHE A 556 8.80 -22.55 -18.13
N ARG A 557 8.86 -21.29 -17.69
CA ARG A 557 10.12 -20.56 -17.44
C ARG A 557 10.01 -19.65 -16.25
N VAL A 558 11.08 -19.61 -15.45
CA VAL A 558 11.23 -18.75 -14.28
C VAL A 558 12.41 -17.82 -14.48
N TRP A 559 12.22 -16.54 -14.24
CA TRP A 559 13.29 -15.54 -14.23
C TRP A 559 13.41 -14.90 -12.86
N ARG A 560 14.58 -15.09 -12.24
CA ARG A 560 14.92 -14.45 -10.97
C ARG A 560 15.20 -12.96 -11.20
N ASN A 561 14.61 -12.12 -10.36
CA ASN A 561 14.86 -10.70 -10.31
C ASN A 561 16.19 -10.42 -9.58
N ARG A 562 17.08 -9.65 -10.22
CA ARG A 562 18.39 -9.27 -9.65
C ARG A 562 18.47 -7.75 -9.46
N GLY A 563 17.31 -7.11 -9.31
CA GLY A 563 17.15 -5.68 -9.16
C GLY A 563 17.76 -4.93 -10.34
N LEU A 564 18.73 -4.06 -10.07
CA LEU A 564 19.42 -3.28 -11.09
C LEU A 564 20.19 -4.11 -12.14
N GLU A 565 20.51 -5.38 -11.87
CA GLU A 565 21.14 -6.30 -12.85
C GLU A 565 20.11 -6.97 -13.79
N GLY A 566 18.81 -6.63 -13.66
CA GLY A 566 17.71 -7.17 -14.45
C GLY A 566 17.38 -8.61 -14.07
N PHE A 567 16.87 -9.39 -15.02
CA PHE A 567 16.37 -10.74 -14.78
C PHE A 567 17.31 -11.82 -15.32
N ALA A 568 17.33 -12.99 -14.68
CA ALA A 568 18.08 -14.16 -15.12
C ALA A 568 17.18 -15.40 -15.17
N ASP A 569 17.19 -16.15 -16.28
CA ASP A 569 16.49 -17.43 -16.37
C ASP A 569 17.13 -18.45 -15.41
N VAL A 570 16.35 -18.92 -14.45
CA VAL A 570 16.76 -19.87 -13.39
C VAL A 570 16.06 -21.21 -13.51
N SER A 571 15.35 -21.45 -14.62
CA SER A 571 14.50 -22.64 -14.78
C SER A 571 15.27 -23.96 -14.61
N GLU A 572 16.52 -24.01 -15.11
CA GLU A 572 17.40 -25.18 -14.97
C GLU A 572 17.95 -25.33 -13.54
N SER A 573 18.35 -24.23 -12.88
CA SER A 573 18.85 -24.29 -11.50
C SER A 573 17.77 -24.73 -10.51
N LEU A 574 16.52 -24.38 -10.79
CA LEU A 574 15.35 -24.83 -10.05
C LEU A 574 14.98 -26.31 -10.28
N GLY A 575 15.67 -27.01 -11.18
CA GLY A 575 15.41 -28.42 -11.49
C GLY A 575 14.19 -28.66 -12.38
N LEU A 576 13.54 -27.61 -12.89
CA LEU A 576 12.27 -27.71 -13.62
C LEU A 576 12.40 -28.44 -14.96
N ASN A 577 13.58 -28.43 -15.57
CA ASN A 577 13.88 -29.16 -16.79
C ASN A 577 13.91 -30.70 -16.61
N GLN A 578 13.97 -31.17 -15.37
CA GLN A 578 13.92 -32.60 -15.02
C GLN A 578 12.50 -33.09 -14.77
N LEU A 579 11.54 -32.17 -14.64
CA LEU A 579 10.14 -32.46 -14.34
C LEU A 579 9.31 -32.51 -15.63
N GLN A 580 8.32 -33.40 -15.64
CA GLN A 580 7.33 -33.44 -16.71
C GLN A 580 6.22 -32.45 -16.40
N MET A 581 6.43 -31.19 -16.80
CA MET A 581 5.51 -30.10 -16.52
C MET A 581 4.18 -30.24 -17.25
N GLY A 582 4.18 -30.73 -18.49
CA GLY A 582 2.97 -30.73 -19.33
C GLY A 582 2.46 -29.32 -19.66
N ASP A 583 1.22 -29.24 -20.14
CA ASP A 583 0.57 -27.96 -20.47
C ASP A 583 -0.11 -27.37 -19.24
N VAL A 584 0.63 -26.57 -18.48
CA VAL A 584 0.16 -25.92 -17.25
C VAL A 584 -0.82 -24.79 -17.58
N GLN A 585 -1.97 -24.78 -16.92
CA GLN A 585 -3.05 -23.79 -17.13
C GLN A 585 -3.26 -22.87 -15.93
N GLN A 586 -2.96 -23.33 -14.72
CA GLN A 586 -3.07 -22.53 -13.50
C GLN A 586 -2.01 -22.95 -12.51
N ILE A 587 -1.48 -21.98 -11.77
CA ILE A 587 -0.57 -22.20 -10.65
C ILE A 587 -1.20 -21.58 -9.40
N GLN A 588 -1.06 -22.28 -8.30
CA GLN A 588 -1.39 -21.80 -6.96
C GLN A 588 -0.15 -21.99 -6.10
N LYS A 589 0.15 -21.01 -5.26
CA LYS A 589 1.30 -21.08 -4.35
C LYS A 589 0.87 -21.03 -2.89
N GLY A 590 1.64 -21.66 -2.02
CA GLY A 590 1.46 -21.60 -0.59
C GLY A 590 2.37 -22.59 0.12
N ASP A 591 2.67 -22.36 1.39
CA ASP A 591 3.41 -23.31 2.22
C ASP A 591 2.51 -24.51 2.58
N LEU A 592 2.65 -25.63 1.84
CA LEU A 592 1.75 -26.79 1.92
C LEU A 592 2.23 -27.84 2.92
N ASP A 593 3.53 -27.91 3.22
CA ASP A 593 4.09 -28.85 4.19
C ASP A 593 4.54 -28.22 5.53
N GLY A 594 4.42 -26.90 5.65
CA GLY A 594 4.62 -26.14 6.88
C GLY A 594 6.10 -25.86 7.17
N ASP A 595 6.94 -25.82 6.14
CA ASP A 595 8.40 -25.68 6.27
C ASP A 595 8.93 -24.26 6.00
N CYS A 596 8.01 -23.28 5.86
CA CYS A 596 8.31 -21.87 5.65
C CYS A 596 8.83 -21.47 4.26
N ASP A 597 8.52 -22.22 3.21
CA ASP A 597 8.58 -21.72 1.85
C ASP A 597 7.35 -22.07 1.01
N SER A 598 7.12 -21.31 -0.07
CA SER A 598 5.94 -21.50 -0.90
C SER A 598 6.16 -22.66 -1.86
N ASP A 599 5.34 -23.70 -1.73
CA ASP A 599 5.18 -24.77 -2.71
C ASP A 599 4.24 -24.35 -3.85
N TRP A 600 4.27 -25.07 -4.97
CA TRP A 600 3.40 -24.81 -6.11
C TRP A 600 2.46 -25.98 -6.41
N ILE A 601 1.19 -25.67 -6.65
CA ILE A 601 0.21 -26.62 -7.20
C ILE A 601 -0.13 -26.21 -8.62
N LEU A 602 0.19 -27.08 -9.57
CA LEU A 602 -0.07 -26.90 -10.98
C LEU A 602 -1.38 -27.61 -11.35
N THR A 603 -2.26 -26.94 -12.08
CA THR A 603 -3.38 -27.58 -12.80
C THR A 603 -3.06 -27.63 -14.28
N LEU A 604 -3.14 -28.82 -14.87
CA LEU A 604 -2.80 -29.10 -16.26
C LEU A 604 -4.01 -28.95 -17.18
N ALA A 605 -3.79 -28.89 -18.51
CA ALA A 605 -4.85 -28.79 -19.51
C ALA A 605 -5.84 -29.98 -19.49
N ASP A 606 -5.40 -31.15 -19.02
CA ASP A 606 -6.27 -32.31 -18.79
C ASP A 606 -6.94 -32.33 -17.40
N GLN A 607 -6.81 -31.24 -16.65
CA GLN A 607 -7.23 -31.02 -15.26
C GLN A 607 -6.52 -31.90 -14.23
N SER A 608 -5.52 -32.70 -14.61
CA SER A 608 -4.68 -33.35 -13.61
C SER A 608 -3.87 -32.31 -12.83
N ILE A 609 -3.49 -32.66 -11.60
CA ILE A 609 -2.73 -31.76 -10.72
C ILE A 609 -1.32 -32.30 -10.46
N ARG A 610 -0.39 -31.37 -10.25
CA ARG A 610 0.95 -31.66 -9.72
C ARG A 610 1.23 -30.76 -8.53
N ILE A 611 1.86 -31.29 -7.50
CA ILE A 611 2.37 -30.51 -6.38
C ILE A 611 3.90 -30.54 -6.47
N LEU A 612 4.49 -29.36 -6.59
CA LEU A 612 5.93 -29.16 -6.60
C LEU A 612 6.33 -28.56 -5.26
N ARG A 613 7.06 -29.35 -4.46
CA ARG A 613 7.60 -28.86 -3.20
C ARG A 613 8.84 -28.02 -3.45
N ASN A 614 8.92 -26.87 -2.79
CA ASN A 614 10.09 -26.01 -2.77
C ASN A 614 11.10 -26.58 -1.76
N GLU A 615 12.31 -26.88 -2.21
CA GLU A 615 13.40 -27.33 -1.33
C GLU A 615 14.46 -26.23 -1.27
N GLY A 616 14.46 -25.47 -0.18
CA GLY A 616 15.53 -24.55 0.20
C GLY A 616 15.12 -23.09 0.27
N GLY A 617 13.90 -22.71 -0.16
CA GLY A 617 13.39 -21.34 -0.08
C GLY A 617 13.38 -20.80 1.35
N ASN A 618 13.15 -21.68 2.33
CA ASN A 618 13.18 -21.39 3.77
C ASN A 618 14.57 -21.05 4.33
N ALA A 619 15.62 -21.08 3.49
CA ALA A 619 16.91 -20.46 3.85
C ALA A 619 16.81 -18.92 3.94
N ASN A 620 15.74 -18.35 3.38
CA ASN A 620 15.28 -16.98 3.62
C ASN A 620 13.98 -17.02 4.45
N THR A 621 13.64 -15.88 5.05
CA THR A 621 12.49 -15.74 5.94
C THR A 621 11.23 -15.48 5.13
N LEU A 622 10.22 -16.34 5.32
CA LEU A 622 8.86 -16.12 4.87
C LEU A 622 8.02 -15.52 6.00
N MET A 623 7.32 -14.43 5.71
CA MET A 623 6.30 -13.86 6.57
C MET A 623 4.92 -14.23 6.02
N LYS A 624 4.09 -14.84 6.87
CA LYS A 624 2.67 -15.06 6.60
C LYS A 624 1.86 -13.94 7.23
N VAL A 625 0.94 -13.35 6.48
CA VAL A 625 0.05 -12.30 6.95
C VAL A 625 -1.39 -12.74 6.76
N ARG A 626 -2.18 -12.56 7.82
CA ARG A 626 -3.63 -12.72 7.80
C ARG A 626 -4.27 -11.38 8.09
N MET A 627 -5.11 -10.96 7.16
CA MET A 627 -5.88 -9.72 7.28
C MET A 627 -7.21 -10.01 7.98
N GLU A 628 -7.65 -9.10 8.84
CA GLU A 628 -8.95 -9.15 9.52
C GLU A 628 -9.65 -7.80 9.32
N GLY A 629 -10.39 -7.71 8.21
CA GLY A 629 -11.20 -6.55 7.86
C GLY A 629 -12.50 -6.47 8.68
N SER A 630 -12.97 -5.25 8.94
CA SER A 630 -14.23 -4.95 9.63
C SER A 630 -15.17 -4.11 8.76
N ARG A 631 -14.64 -3.07 8.10
CA ARG A 631 -15.27 -2.24 7.07
C ARG A 631 -14.84 -2.69 5.68
N SER A 632 -13.55 -2.94 5.52
CA SER A 632 -12.99 -3.62 4.34
C SER A 632 -13.44 -5.09 4.31
N ASN A 633 -13.20 -5.79 3.21
CA ASN A 633 -13.58 -7.20 3.14
C ASN A 633 -12.82 -8.05 4.17
N PRO A 634 -13.48 -8.99 4.87
CA PRO A 634 -12.85 -9.75 5.96
C PRO A 634 -11.60 -10.51 5.53
N SER A 635 -11.56 -10.99 4.28
CA SER A 635 -10.40 -11.66 3.67
C SER A 635 -9.24 -10.72 3.33
N GLY A 636 -9.42 -9.40 3.35
CA GLY A 636 -8.41 -8.44 2.93
C GLY A 636 -8.02 -8.51 1.45
N ILE A 637 -8.76 -9.23 0.60
CA ILE A 637 -8.44 -9.36 -0.84
C ILE A 637 -8.56 -7.98 -1.50
N GLY A 638 -7.51 -7.58 -2.23
CA GLY A 638 -7.36 -6.25 -2.84
C GLY A 638 -6.70 -5.22 -1.93
N VAL A 639 -6.44 -5.52 -0.66
CA VAL A 639 -5.70 -4.62 0.25
C VAL A 639 -4.22 -4.66 -0.11
N LYS A 640 -3.61 -3.48 -0.26
CA LYS A 640 -2.15 -3.36 -0.42
C LYS A 640 -1.47 -3.35 0.93
N LEU A 641 -0.31 -3.97 1.02
CA LEU A 641 0.52 -4.01 2.20
C LEU A 641 1.89 -3.45 1.87
N GLU A 642 2.21 -2.30 2.48
CA GLU A 642 3.58 -1.79 2.50
C GLU A 642 4.33 -2.46 3.65
N VAL A 643 5.48 -3.06 3.35
CA VAL A 643 6.35 -3.64 4.37
C VAL A 643 7.71 -2.98 4.27
N THR A 644 8.24 -2.52 5.41
CA THR A 644 9.62 -2.03 5.53
C THR A 644 10.38 -2.91 6.53
N THR A 645 11.58 -3.33 6.17
CA THR A 645 12.48 -4.08 7.05
C THR A 645 13.94 -3.86 6.64
N GLY A 646 14.72 -3.17 7.48
CA GLY A 646 16.08 -2.76 7.16
C GLY A 646 16.15 -1.99 5.83
N GLY A 647 16.97 -2.47 4.89
CA GLY A 647 17.05 -1.92 3.53
C GLY A 647 15.99 -2.42 2.53
N LEU A 648 15.06 -3.31 2.92
CA LEU A 648 13.99 -3.78 2.05
C LEU A 648 12.71 -2.99 2.32
N ARG A 649 12.05 -2.56 1.24
CA ARG A 649 10.72 -1.98 1.27
C ARG A 649 9.97 -2.46 0.05
N LEU A 650 8.73 -2.88 0.22
CA LEU A 650 7.96 -3.51 -0.84
C LEU A 650 6.48 -3.20 -0.65
N MET A 651 5.76 -3.11 -1.77
CA MET A 651 4.30 -3.09 -1.80
C MET A 651 3.79 -4.42 -2.36
N ARG A 652 2.82 -5.03 -1.68
CA ARG A 652 2.17 -6.26 -2.19
C ARG A 652 0.66 -6.16 -2.05
N THR A 653 -0.06 -6.53 -3.09
CA THR A 653 -1.51 -6.60 -3.07
C THR A 653 -1.96 -8.01 -2.73
N LEU A 654 -2.87 -8.14 -1.78
CA LEU A 654 -3.37 -9.43 -1.34
C LEU A 654 -4.39 -9.97 -2.35
N HIS A 655 -4.03 -11.04 -3.06
CA HIS A 655 -4.93 -11.71 -4.01
C HIS A 655 -5.31 -13.14 -3.60
N GLN A 656 -4.65 -13.67 -2.56
CA GLN A 656 -4.82 -15.03 -2.05
C GLN A 656 -4.53 -15.06 -0.54
N LEU A 657 -5.11 -16.05 0.16
CA LEU A 657 -4.88 -16.35 1.57
C LEU A 657 -4.19 -17.71 1.78
N PRO A 658 -3.31 -17.87 2.80
CA PRO A 658 -2.69 -16.79 3.57
C PRO A 658 -1.75 -15.98 2.67
N PHE A 659 -1.47 -14.74 3.07
CA PHE A 659 -0.64 -13.86 2.28
C PHE A 659 0.83 -14.05 2.63
N GLU A 660 1.63 -14.42 1.64
CA GLU A 660 3.02 -14.85 1.82
C GLU A 660 4.00 -13.83 1.21
N ILE A 661 4.92 -13.32 2.04
CA ILE A 661 5.92 -12.30 1.68
C ILE A 661 7.31 -12.76 2.13
N GLY A 662 8.26 -12.86 1.21
CA GLY A 662 9.66 -13.08 1.55
C GLY A 662 10.35 -11.81 2.07
N LEU A 663 11.28 -11.98 3.01
CA LEU A 663 12.01 -10.87 3.65
C LEU A 663 13.53 -11.05 3.58
N GLY A 664 14.00 -12.05 2.83
CA GLY A 664 15.40 -12.41 2.72
C GLY A 664 15.97 -12.89 4.06
N LYS A 665 17.10 -12.32 4.49
CA LYS A 665 17.75 -12.69 5.76
C LYS A 665 17.15 -12.03 7.00
N ARG A 666 16.08 -11.25 6.85
CA ARG A 666 15.52 -10.41 7.92
C ARG A 666 14.46 -11.17 8.68
N THR A 667 14.53 -11.11 10.00
CA THR A 667 13.63 -11.82 10.91
C THR A 667 12.68 -10.88 11.67
N LYS A 668 12.56 -9.64 11.21
CA LYS A 668 11.76 -8.59 11.84
C LYS A 668 11.20 -7.67 10.76
N ALA A 669 9.95 -7.25 10.89
CA ALA A 669 9.41 -6.15 10.11
C ALA A 669 9.51 -4.86 10.92
N ASP A 670 10.10 -3.82 10.33
CA ASP A 670 10.17 -2.50 10.95
C ASP A 670 8.79 -1.83 10.89
N SER A 671 8.12 -1.92 9.74
CA SER A 671 6.74 -1.47 9.59
C SER A 671 5.97 -2.40 8.68
N ILE A 672 4.70 -2.58 9.01
CA ILE A 672 3.70 -3.22 8.16
C ILE A 672 2.52 -2.28 8.11
N ASP A 673 2.31 -1.68 6.95
CA ASP A 673 1.31 -0.65 6.72
C ASP A 673 0.28 -1.13 5.68
N PRO A 674 -0.85 -1.70 6.15
CA PRO A 674 -1.95 -2.06 5.27
C PRO A 674 -2.69 -0.81 4.80
N HIS A 675 -2.81 -0.65 3.50
CA HIS A 675 -3.68 0.35 2.86
C HIS A 675 -5.10 -0.20 2.85
N TRP A 676 -5.72 -0.22 4.03
CA TRP A 676 -7.16 -0.42 4.13
C TRP A 676 -7.87 0.76 3.47
N SER A 677 -9.13 0.58 3.08
CA SER A 677 -9.92 1.71 2.59
C SER A 677 -9.92 2.87 3.59
N ASP A 678 -9.80 2.64 4.91
CA ASP A 678 -9.93 3.69 5.93
C ASP A 678 -8.69 4.02 6.80
N THR A 679 -7.47 3.47 6.57
CA THR A 679 -6.36 3.73 7.52
C THR A 679 -4.94 3.43 7.03
N ILE A 680 -3.98 4.08 7.71
CA ILE A 680 -2.56 3.72 7.81
C ILE A 680 -2.30 3.17 9.23
N THR A 681 -1.62 2.03 9.35
CA THR A 681 -1.19 1.48 10.65
C THR A 681 0.31 1.23 10.63
N GLN A 682 1.04 1.74 11.63
CA GLN A 682 2.48 1.49 11.76
C GLN A 682 2.75 0.78 13.08
N VAL A 683 3.24 -0.46 13.00
CA VAL A 683 3.65 -1.25 14.16
C VAL A 683 4.91 -2.04 13.82
N ASP A 684 5.88 -2.02 14.73
CA ASP A 684 7.07 -2.88 14.68
C ASP A 684 6.67 -4.31 15.11
N TYR A 685 6.95 -5.33 14.28
CA TYR A 685 6.64 -6.73 14.60
C TYR A 685 7.88 -7.63 14.48
N GLU A 686 8.19 -8.35 15.56
CA GLU A 686 9.09 -9.51 15.47
C GLU A 686 8.36 -10.64 14.75
N ILE A 687 9.05 -11.28 13.81
CA ILE A 687 8.45 -12.34 13.01
C ILE A 687 8.75 -13.66 13.71
N GLU A 688 7.69 -14.26 14.24
CA GLU A 688 7.75 -15.64 14.68
C GLU A 688 7.83 -16.54 13.45
N SER A 689 8.78 -17.49 13.44
CA SER A 689 8.96 -18.38 12.31
C SER A 689 7.71 -19.23 12.07
N CYS A 690 7.18 -19.20 10.85
CA CYS A 690 6.09 -20.04 10.36
C CYS A 690 4.74 -19.84 11.05
N SER A 691 4.47 -18.65 11.62
CA SER A 691 3.13 -18.27 12.09
C SER A 691 2.63 -17.02 11.39
N SER A 692 1.30 -16.94 11.21
CA SER A 692 0.69 -15.77 10.60
C SER A 692 0.68 -14.59 11.56
N LEU A 693 1.19 -13.46 11.11
CA LEU A 693 0.90 -12.17 11.70
C LEU A 693 -0.53 -11.78 11.38
N VAL A 694 -1.34 -11.54 12.41
CA VAL A 694 -2.72 -11.06 12.22
C VAL A 694 -2.75 -9.54 12.27
N VAL A 695 -3.18 -8.94 11.16
CA VAL A 695 -3.30 -7.50 10.97
C VAL A 695 -4.78 -7.14 10.94
N PHE A 696 -5.21 -6.38 11.95
CA PHE A 696 -6.60 -5.94 12.08
C PHE A 696 -6.81 -4.58 11.44
N GLU A 697 -7.93 -4.40 10.76
CA GLU A 697 -8.40 -3.06 10.39
C GLU A 697 -8.78 -2.29 11.66
N LEU A 698 -8.26 -1.07 11.82
CA LEU A 698 -8.58 -0.24 12.98
C LEU A 698 -9.98 0.36 12.87
N GLU A 699 -10.85 0.05 13.82
CA GLU A 699 -12.15 0.70 13.93
C GLU A 699 -12.02 2.13 14.51
N MET A 700 -11.88 3.14 13.65
CA MET A 700 -11.94 4.55 14.08
C MET A 700 -13.38 5.09 14.06
N PRO A 701 -13.80 5.95 15.02
CA PRO A 701 -15.10 6.62 14.95
C PRO A 701 -15.25 7.37 13.63
N THR A 702 -16.43 7.30 13.00
CA THR A 702 -16.74 8.05 11.77
C THR A 702 -16.70 9.56 12.04
N GLY A 703 -15.51 10.14 11.89
CA GLY A 703 -15.29 11.59 11.90
C GLY A 703 -15.42 12.16 10.49
N SER A 704 -15.70 13.45 10.39
CA SER A 704 -15.71 14.18 9.12
C SER A 704 -14.28 14.31 8.57
N CYS A 705 -13.82 13.34 7.80
CA CYS A 705 -12.53 13.39 7.10
C CYS A 705 -12.48 14.63 6.18
N PRO A 706 -11.39 15.39 6.17
CA PRO A 706 -11.25 16.53 5.27
C PRO A 706 -10.99 16.04 3.84
N TYR A 707 -11.66 16.67 2.89
CA TYR A 707 -11.59 16.36 1.46
C TYR A 707 -10.95 17.51 0.71
N LEU A 708 -10.02 17.20 -0.20
CA LEU A 708 -9.43 18.17 -1.10
C LEU A 708 -10.24 18.23 -2.39
N TYR A 709 -10.67 19.42 -2.77
CA TYR A 709 -11.27 19.69 -4.09
C TYR A 709 -10.42 20.70 -4.86
N GLY A 710 -10.22 20.44 -6.15
CA GLY A 710 -9.54 21.33 -7.07
C GLY A 710 -10.50 21.95 -8.07
N TRP A 711 -10.30 23.22 -8.40
CA TRP A 711 -11.01 23.86 -9.50
C TRP A 711 -10.26 23.59 -10.81
N ASP A 712 -10.88 22.88 -11.74
CA ASP A 712 -10.26 22.51 -13.03
C ASP A 712 -10.45 23.57 -14.14
N GLY A 713 -11.16 24.65 -13.84
CA GLY A 713 -11.56 25.67 -14.82
C GLY A 713 -13.07 25.72 -15.07
N GLU A 714 -13.80 24.63 -14.79
CA GLU A 714 -15.24 24.51 -15.02
C GLU A 714 -16.03 24.15 -13.75
N GLN A 715 -15.49 23.29 -12.89
CA GLN A 715 -16.13 22.85 -11.64
C GLN A 715 -15.11 22.48 -10.56
N PHE A 716 -15.56 22.45 -9.30
CA PHE A 716 -14.78 21.81 -8.24
C PHE A 716 -14.86 20.29 -8.42
N ARG A 717 -13.70 19.64 -8.48
CA ARG A 717 -13.57 18.18 -8.53
C ARG A 717 -12.88 17.69 -7.27
N PHE A 718 -13.37 16.58 -6.74
CA PHE A 718 -12.65 15.84 -5.71
C PHE A 718 -11.25 15.47 -6.22
N ILE A 719 -10.22 15.72 -5.41
CA ILE A 719 -8.84 15.33 -5.66
C ILE A 719 -8.50 14.11 -4.82
N THR A 720 -8.66 14.20 -3.50
CA THR A 720 -8.31 13.13 -2.56
C THR A 720 -8.98 13.39 -1.20
N ASP A 721 -9.18 12.34 -0.41
CA ASP A 721 -9.49 12.39 1.01
C ASP A 721 -8.19 12.32 1.81
N LEU A 722 -8.04 13.20 2.80
CA LEU A 722 -6.75 13.41 3.44
C LEU A 722 -6.48 12.45 4.61
N LEU A 723 -7.45 11.60 4.97
CA LEU A 723 -7.41 10.72 6.16
C LEU A 723 -8.06 9.34 5.90
N GLY A 724 -7.94 8.81 4.68
CA GLY A 724 -8.57 7.54 4.26
C GLY A 724 -9.88 7.74 3.48
N ALA A 725 -10.38 6.65 2.89
CA ALA A 725 -11.56 6.65 2.03
C ALA A 725 -12.78 7.23 2.74
N ALA A 726 -13.41 8.21 2.09
CA ALA A 726 -14.64 8.79 2.60
C ALA A 726 -15.77 7.73 2.66
N PRO A 727 -16.60 7.72 3.73
CA PRO A 727 -17.79 6.87 3.78
C PRO A 727 -18.83 7.27 2.73
N LEU A 728 -19.80 6.38 2.49
CA LEU A 728 -21.01 6.63 1.68
C LEU A 728 -21.63 7.99 2.05
N GLY A 729 -22.00 8.78 1.05
CA GLY A 729 -22.50 10.15 1.23
C GLY A 729 -21.46 11.27 1.04
N LEU A 730 -20.25 10.99 0.53
CA LEU A 730 -19.26 12.01 0.17
C LEU A 730 -19.83 12.99 -0.89
N PRO A 731 -19.88 14.31 -0.64
CA PRO A 731 -20.17 15.28 -1.70
C PRO A 731 -19.04 15.28 -2.74
N LEU A 732 -19.32 14.96 -4.00
CA LEU A 732 -18.34 15.06 -5.09
C LEU A 732 -18.35 16.44 -5.76
N ALA A 733 -19.54 17.04 -5.79
CA ALA A 733 -19.81 18.39 -6.27
C ALA A 733 -21.09 18.91 -5.61
N GLU A 734 -21.44 20.17 -5.84
CA GLU A 734 -22.70 20.73 -5.33
C GLU A 734 -23.90 19.90 -5.80
N GLY A 735 -24.60 19.24 -4.86
CA GLY A 735 -25.77 18.40 -5.14
C GLY A 735 -25.45 16.99 -5.66
N VAL A 736 -24.17 16.60 -5.78
CA VAL A 736 -23.75 15.26 -6.19
C VAL A 736 -23.05 14.59 -5.03
N TYR A 737 -23.57 13.47 -4.56
CA TYR A 737 -23.02 12.70 -3.45
C TYR A 737 -22.74 11.27 -3.91
N ILE A 738 -21.70 10.64 -3.35
CA ILE A 738 -21.51 9.20 -3.47
C ILE A 738 -22.71 8.52 -2.79
N PRO A 739 -23.46 7.67 -3.52
CA PRO A 739 -24.64 7.01 -2.99
C PRO A 739 -24.35 6.08 -1.83
#